data_AF-A0A847HH60-F1
#
_entry.id   AF-A0A847HH60-F1
#
_cell.length_a   1.000
_cell.length_b   1.000
_cell.length_c   1.000
_cell.angle_alpha   90.00
_cell.angle_beta   90.00
_cell.angle_gamma   90.00
#
_symmetry.space_group_name_H-M   'P 1'
#
loop_
_entity.id
_entity.type
_entity.pdbx_description
1 polymer ?
#
loop_
_entity_poly.entity_id
_entity_poly.type
_entity_poly.pdbx_seq_one_letter_code
_entity_poly.pdbx_strand_id
1 'polypeptide(L)'
;MAGEFGNNLAKISLSGEVEASGEKTLFSAELSMDGKDEDFTVNVSGNLDPRKLPGFNLPLFEGIKLTGLTFGKNEVSGSGRIRDVNFDLSFFNTPGKKLPNIALDLKIDGLQQLIPELADTPVSDVKIKKGALVYVPEGNQGAVSTPPKRVQESTGEKSLQLKPGLNLFARVGLTGQLKNLLDLTGLKSLELPMTGGFDPSLLKAPGAGGKIAAEIINQIDLEVPLGRLSLPGLPPFIECSDNTIALKGKEGKLTGFISTKISLTLDRIKHVFACSIGRDVKDGADCLVIDGSYQANGGSMKNLFGLPWLEIRNAALYLELGRNRVIKVSGRSSIGKIKNLKAETFFKMAGDTIVDAGVRLLDADIPLSELPGVGQIPGLDRIKFRDLTVSSASFAGTVRSANTPLAFLDNLSSVLFKAEKGWTLAIMKENFGLADIFPGLPEPVRTIFKDIRFSTAAFVVSSSPAECRISDLPIAAQEAMLRMYGDNSTKIKLPDGLGLITAISPEALIKQFGHLNIDFNNLVFSGTLGGIFSGSPAFEIAAVIPPLKMPEGFDFLVMPKNVQCRFFLRLKGIEAALGATIAMVTAFGGENEPKVDLETSLSFQVDTRGGFTIVLRGEMLTDWINPLGIKGFSLDAGTLLAFEGSASSNIRLMITGNTHIKDRVIKLSGAIDIMGGRVPVALAMEGAVSELSTDDLFAMVNKVAAATKAQPVKPSFPPFKLTSVDLAFASPGTIGAQYDLDAGGTRIEGDLWFLLKNEPLGSVRAKVTTSGLEIHGKLGGFQLGPVKLKENRLDTKAALGFPPEPPYFKIIGQADLFGKNNEAELSAEINELELHSNLDFGKLLKFDFKARMGIPAKSVEPAELAKFDMSLDSRLTSDIPGWLRTDGKEVVSKVFATIEDNLKTAQQGLDLANSHLKEIDEKLAKARAEVKKDHEGGSKAIDRTNKQIDTLKATLKGLDSKIKKEEGAVKKCNQTKKIAIAWNLRGKVIKTAVVPDFAARTRCSAENLKHQTAATSLKVEKAIAQKSLDLAQKGLVELKKGVNSDATIDIDPRVTPLLVQHETEKAMLEAAQLSIDELKKMDAAVKSALDQFANNNLFVLKEAVISGSLKKALLGKPAILAISFVIGKQEFVKGMAISFTDQLFTARQFEAIALLLAQEVVRISVEAGKAPPQLLEMLEHAYTEKAASVEEELQKALKEHGLE
;
A
#
# COMPACT_ATOMS: atom_id res chain seq x y z
N MET A 1 22.54 -114.39 -84.93
CA MET A 1 21.50 -113.36 -85.13
C MET A 1 20.19 -114.10 -85.33
N ALA A 2 19.21 -113.90 -84.44
CA ALA A 2 17.87 -114.46 -84.56
C ALA A 2 16.89 -113.28 -84.58
N GLY A 3 16.01 -113.22 -85.58
CA GLY A 3 15.01 -112.17 -85.71
C GLY A 3 13.61 -112.76 -85.69
N GLU A 4 12.77 -112.29 -84.76
CA GLU A 4 11.32 -112.42 -84.85
C GLU A 4 10.77 -111.14 -85.47
N PHE A 5 10.19 -111.26 -86.66
CA PHE A 5 9.49 -110.17 -87.31
C PHE A 5 7.98 -110.35 -87.11
N GLY A 6 7.45 -109.68 -86.10
CA GLY A 6 6.01 -109.50 -85.89
C GLY A 6 5.55 -108.13 -86.37
N ASN A 7 4.27 -108.02 -86.75
CA ASN A 7 3.67 -106.88 -87.46
C ASN A 7 3.74 -105.47 -86.82
N ASN A 8 4.51 -105.23 -85.76
CA ASN A 8 4.82 -103.87 -85.25
C ASN A 8 6.01 -103.80 -84.25
N LEU A 9 6.86 -104.83 -84.16
CA LEU A 9 8.04 -104.83 -83.29
C LEU A 9 9.14 -105.64 -83.97
N ALA A 10 10.18 -104.95 -84.43
CA ALA A 10 11.43 -105.60 -84.80
C ALA A 10 12.27 -105.72 -83.52
N LYS A 11 12.26 -106.91 -82.90
CA LYS A 11 13.22 -107.27 -81.86
C LYS A 11 14.38 -107.98 -82.51
N ILE A 12 15.54 -107.32 -82.54
CA ILE A 12 16.78 -107.95 -83.02
C ILE A 12 17.63 -108.27 -81.80
N SER A 13 17.70 -109.56 -81.46
CA SER A 13 18.65 -110.05 -80.48
C SER A 13 19.98 -110.38 -81.15
N LEU A 14 20.99 -109.57 -80.85
CA LEU A 14 22.37 -109.80 -81.23
C LEU A 14 23.10 -110.41 -80.03
N SER A 15 23.50 -111.67 -80.14
CA SER A 15 24.44 -112.27 -79.21
C SER A 15 25.77 -112.53 -79.91
N GLY A 16 26.87 -112.28 -79.21
CA GLY A 16 28.22 -112.49 -79.73
C GLY A 16 29.28 -112.32 -78.64
N GLU A 17 30.54 -112.55 -79.01
CA GLU A 17 31.68 -112.12 -78.19
C GLU A 17 32.07 -110.70 -78.60
N VAL A 18 32.17 -109.80 -77.63
CA VAL A 18 32.82 -108.51 -77.79
C VAL A 18 34.14 -108.53 -77.06
N GLU A 19 35.21 -108.15 -77.75
CA GLU A 19 36.51 -107.94 -77.13
C GLU A 19 36.59 -106.48 -76.69
N ALA A 20 36.50 -106.25 -75.38
CA ALA A 20 36.68 -104.95 -74.78
C ALA A 20 37.94 -104.98 -73.93
N SER A 21 38.95 -104.21 -74.34
CA SER A 21 40.21 -104.06 -73.59
C SER A 21 40.92 -105.40 -73.26
N GLY A 22 40.94 -106.32 -74.23
CA GLY A 22 41.66 -107.59 -74.19
C GLY A 22 40.94 -108.75 -73.51
N GLU A 23 39.70 -108.57 -73.02
CA GLU A 23 38.85 -109.66 -72.51
C GLU A 23 37.66 -109.90 -73.44
N LYS A 24 37.46 -111.17 -73.81
CA LYS A 24 36.29 -111.60 -74.57
C LYS A 24 35.12 -111.79 -73.61
N THR A 25 34.06 -111.03 -73.80
CA THR A 25 32.83 -111.14 -73.01
C THR A 25 31.65 -111.41 -73.93
N LEU A 26 30.78 -112.35 -73.53
CA LEU A 26 29.52 -112.58 -74.22
C LEU A 26 28.59 -111.39 -74.00
N PHE A 27 28.12 -110.77 -75.07
CA PHE A 27 27.09 -109.74 -75.00
C PHE A 27 25.78 -110.25 -75.59
N SER A 28 24.66 -109.67 -75.12
CA SER A 28 23.33 -109.84 -75.70
C SER A 28 22.68 -108.47 -75.89
N ALA A 29 22.86 -107.87 -77.06
CA ALA A 29 22.14 -106.65 -77.39
C ALA A 29 20.71 -107.00 -77.82
N GLU A 30 19.72 -106.32 -77.25
CA GLU A 30 18.34 -106.37 -77.73
C GLU A 30 18.02 -105.01 -78.34
N LEU A 31 17.97 -104.95 -79.67
CA LEU A 31 17.43 -103.77 -80.34
C LEU A 31 15.91 -103.88 -80.32
N SER A 32 15.25 -102.97 -79.60
CA SER A 32 13.81 -102.75 -79.70
C SER A 32 13.54 -101.44 -80.43
N MET A 33 12.94 -101.49 -81.61
CA MET A 33 12.42 -100.30 -82.28
C MET A 33 10.98 -100.06 -81.83
N ASP A 34 10.76 -99.07 -80.97
CA ASP A 34 9.42 -98.61 -80.62
C ASP A 34 9.08 -97.35 -81.43
N GLY A 35 8.64 -97.57 -82.68
CA GLY A 35 7.82 -96.70 -83.53
C GLY A 35 8.13 -95.21 -83.76
N LYS A 36 8.88 -94.48 -82.93
CA LYS A 36 9.04 -93.02 -82.99
C LYS A 36 10.36 -92.43 -82.46
N ASP A 37 11.27 -93.19 -81.84
CA ASP A 37 12.60 -92.69 -81.45
C ASP A 37 13.70 -93.76 -81.64
N GLU A 38 14.85 -93.36 -82.22
CA GLU A 38 16.04 -94.20 -82.42
C GLU A 38 16.84 -94.41 -81.12
N ASP A 39 16.19 -94.93 -80.06
CA ASP A 39 16.86 -95.26 -78.81
C ASP A 39 17.25 -96.73 -78.78
N PHE A 40 18.53 -96.97 -79.09
CA PHE A 40 19.15 -98.28 -78.98
C PHE A 40 19.66 -98.48 -77.55
N THR A 41 19.13 -99.47 -76.84
CA THR A 41 19.71 -99.95 -75.58
C THR A 41 20.48 -101.24 -75.80
N VAL A 42 21.78 -101.21 -75.53
CA VAL A 42 22.62 -102.42 -75.55
C VAL A 42 22.81 -102.89 -74.13
N ASN A 43 22.28 -104.08 -73.81
CA ASN A 43 22.54 -104.75 -72.54
C ASN A 43 23.76 -105.65 -72.67
N VAL A 44 24.70 -105.55 -71.74
CA VAL A 44 25.90 -106.40 -71.70
C VAL A 44 25.87 -107.22 -70.43
N SER A 45 25.72 -108.53 -70.58
CA SER A 45 25.77 -109.50 -69.50
C SER A 45 27.22 -109.92 -69.23
N GLY A 46 27.83 -109.44 -68.15
CA GLY A 46 29.19 -109.80 -67.77
C GLY A 46 29.71 -108.97 -66.60
N ASN A 47 30.80 -109.43 -65.98
CA ASN A 47 31.53 -108.67 -64.98
C ASN A 47 32.60 -107.83 -65.68
N LEU A 48 32.47 -106.51 -65.72
CA LEU A 48 33.45 -105.63 -66.36
C LEU A 48 34.21 -104.80 -65.32
N ASP A 49 35.54 -104.72 -65.42
CA ASP A 49 36.35 -103.80 -64.62
C ASP A 49 36.24 -102.38 -65.25
N PRO A 50 35.62 -101.40 -64.57
CA PRO A 50 35.43 -100.06 -65.11
C PRO A 50 36.74 -99.35 -65.49
N ARG A 51 37.89 -99.71 -64.90
CA ARG A 51 39.19 -99.11 -65.25
C ARG A 51 39.68 -99.48 -66.64
N LYS A 52 39.13 -100.55 -67.22
CA LYS A 52 39.41 -100.96 -68.59
C LYS A 52 38.63 -100.15 -69.61
N LEU A 53 37.70 -99.29 -69.19
CA LEU A 53 36.96 -98.41 -70.11
C LEU A 53 37.80 -97.17 -70.45
N PRO A 54 37.82 -96.70 -71.71
CA PRO A 54 38.58 -95.52 -72.11
C PRO A 54 38.12 -94.26 -71.36
N GLY A 55 39.05 -93.54 -70.72
CA GLY A 55 38.78 -92.31 -69.96
C GLY A 55 38.51 -92.53 -68.47
N PHE A 56 38.67 -93.75 -67.95
CA PHE A 56 38.33 -94.10 -66.57
C PHE A 56 39.55 -94.56 -65.77
N ASN A 57 40.08 -93.68 -64.91
CA ASN A 57 41.11 -94.04 -63.93
C ASN A 57 40.78 -93.39 -62.57
N LEU A 58 39.60 -93.71 -62.03
CA LEU A 58 39.22 -93.24 -60.71
C LEU A 58 39.62 -94.24 -59.63
N PRO A 59 40.22 -93.77 -58.53
CA PRO A 59 40.56 -94.61 -57.39
C PRO A 59 39.39 -95.41 -56.83
N LEU A 60 38.18 -94.86 -56.93
CA LEU A 60 36.98 -95.47 -56.37
C LEU A 60 36.59 -96.79 -57.04
N PHE A 61 37.16 -97.12 -58.20
CA PHE A 61 36.82 -98.29 -59.02
C PHE A 61 37.82 -99.44 -58.92
N GLU A 62 38.84 -99.31 -58.07
CA GLU A 62 39.82 -100.37 -57.85
C GLU A 62 39.19 -101.61 -57.20
N GLY A 63 39.24 -102.75 -57.91
CA GLY A 63 38.67 -104.02 -57.45
C GLY A 63 37.15 -104.18 -57.63
N ILE A 64 36.47 -103.23 -58.27
CA ILE A 64 35.03 -103.27 -58.50
C ILE A 64 34.69 -103.92 -59.83
N LYS A 65 33.67 -104.80 -59.80
CA LYS A 65 33.08 -105.41 -60.99
C LYS A 65 31.70 -104.81 -61.21
N LEU A 66 31.46 -104.29 -62.40
CA LEU A 66 30.16 -103.81 -62.83
C LEU A 66 29.38 -104.95 -63.49
N THR A 67 28.09 -104.97 -63.25
CA THR A 67 27.14 -105.94 -63.79
C THR A 67 25.93 -105.23 -64.40
N GLY A 68 25.28 -105.87 -65.37
CA GLY A 68 24.06 -105.35 -65.98
C GLY A 68 24.26 -104.00 -66.67
N LEU A 69 25.35 -103.87 -67.44
CA LEU A 69 25.64 -102.63 -68.14
C LEU A 69 24.61 -102.39 -69.25
N THR A 70 23.98 -101.23 -69.25
CA THR A 70 23.07 -100.75 -70.30
C THR A 70 23.65 -99.51 -70.94
N PHE A 71 23.93 -99.56 -72.24
CA PHE A 71 24.38 -98.41 -73.03
C PHE A 71 23.17 -97.81 -73.76
N GLY A 72 22.90 -96.53 -73.53
CA GLY A 72 21.89 -95.73 -74.22
C GLY A 72 22.50 -94.47 -74.84
N LYS A 73 21.68 -93.70 -75.58
CA LYS A 73 22.11 -92.55 -76.40
C LYS A 73 22.92 -91.48 -75.65
N ASN A 74 22.55 -91.19 -74.41
CA ASN A 74 23.19 -90.16 -73.57
C ASN A 74 23.62 -90.66 -72.19
N GLU A 75 23.50 -91.96 -71.95
CA GLU A 75 23.77 -92.56 -70.64
C GLU A 75 24.32 -93.97 -70.80
N VAL A 76 25.39 -94.29 -70.08
CA VAL A 76 25.77 -95.68 -69.82
C VAL A 76 25.45 -95.94 -68.36
N SER A 77 24.76 -97.04 -68.05
CA SER A 77 24.39 -97.36 -66.69
C SER A 77 24.76 -98.78 -66.34
N GLY A 78 24.89 -99.09 -65.05
CA GLY A 78 25.10 -100.45 -64.56
C GLY A 78 25.05 -100.47 -63.05
N SER A 79 25.18 -101.64 -62.44
CA SER A 79 25.19 -101.77 -60.99
C SER A 79 26.48 -102.43 -60.54
N GLY A 80 26.97 -102.00 -59.39
CA GLY A 80 28.19 -102.52 -58.79
C GLY A 80 28.09 -102.56 -57.27
N ARG A 81 29.15 -103.06 -56.66
CA ARG A 81 29.30 -103.08 -55.22
C ARG A 81 30.65 -102.50 -54.83
N ILE A 82 30.66 -101.46 -54.00
CA ILE A 82 31.87 -100.91 -53.36
C ILE A 82 31.82 -101.36 -51.91
N ARG A 83 32.77 -102.21 -51.49
CA ARG A 83 32.77 -102.84 -50.16
C ARG A 83 31.47 -103.62 -49.92
N ASP A 84 30.66 -103.20 -48.95
CA ASP A 84 29.35 -103.78 -48.63
C ASP A 84 28.16 -102.94 -49.11
N VAL A 85 28.42 -101.86 -49.86
CA VAL A 85 27.40 -100.96 -50.38
C VAL A 85 27.14 -101.26 -51.85
N ASN A 86 25.88 -101.57 -52.18
CA ASN A 86 25.43 -101.64 -53.56
C ASN A 86 25.20 -100.23 -54.11
N PHE A 87 25.55 -100.01 -55.36
CA PHE A 87 25.30 -98.76 -56.05
C PHE A 87 24.84 -98.98 -57.48
N ASP A 88 24.02 -98.05 -57.96
CA ASP A 88 23.75 -97.90 -59.38
C ASP A 88 24.63 -96.79 -59.94
N LEU A 89 25.16 -97.02 -61.12
CA LEU A 89 26.11 -96.17 -61.82
C LEU A 89 25.43 -95.60 -63.05
N SER A 90 25.58 -94.30 -63.25
CA SER A 90 25.16 -93.59 -64.46
C SER A 90 26.29 -92.69 -64.95
N PHE A 91 26.82 -93.01 -66.12
CA PHE A 91 27.71 -92.14 -66.89
C PHE A 91 26.87 -91.22 -67.74
N PHE A 92 27.09 -89.91 -67.66
CA PHE A 92 26.33 -88.95 -68.46
C PHE A 92 27.19 -87.78 -68.90
N ASN A 93 26.98 -87.32 -70.13
CA ASN A 93 27.72 -86.19 -70.69
C ASN A 93 27.00 -84.87 -70.41
N THR A 94 27.80 -83.83 -70.15
CA THR A 94 27.31 -82.45 -70.26
C THR A 94 27.50 -82.00 -71.71
N PRO A 95 26.50 -81.38 -72.37
CA PRO A 95 26.63 -80.91 -73.75
C PRO A 95 27.92 -80.09 -73.96
N GLY A 96 28.74 -80.47 -74.95
CA GLY A 96 30.00 -79.79 -75.28
C GLY A 96 31.23 -80.21 -74.47
N LYS A 97 31.13 -81.20 -73.57
CA LYS A 97 32.27 -81.73 -72.78
C LYS A 97 32.74 -83.10 -73.30
N LYS A 98 34.07 -83.33 -73.26
CA LYS A 98 34.72 -84.55 -73.79
C LYS A 98 34.76 -85.73 -72.81
N LEU A 99 34.70 -85.46 -71.49
CA LEU A 99 34.69 -86.48 -70.45
C LEU A 99 33.28 -86.60 -69.85
N PRO A 100 32.78 -87.81 -69.56
CA PRO A 100 31.49 -87.99 -68.88
C PRO A 100 31.59 -87.65 -67.39
N ASN A 101 30.49 -87.15 -66.83
CA ASN A 101 30.27 -87.12 -65.39
C ASN A 101 29.78 -88.50 -64.94
N ILE A 102 30.03 -88.83 -63.67
CA ILE A 102 29.71 -90.14 -63.12
C ILE A 102 28.83 -89.95 -61.91
N ALA A 103 27.56 -90.38 -61.99
CA ALA A 103 26.67 -90.46 -60.85
C ALA A 103 26.67 -91.87 -60.27
N LEU A 104 26.81 -91.95 -58.95
CA LEU A 104 26.74 -93.16 -58.14
C LEU A 104 25.54 -93.00 -57.22
N ASP A 105 24.44 -93.70 -57.51
CA ASP A 105 23.29 -93.82 -56.62
C ASP A 105 23.64 -94.81 -55.51
N LEU A 106 23.86 -94.29 -54.31
CA LEU A 106 24.31 -95.10 -53.19
C LEU A 106 23.12 -95.57 -52.36
N LYS A 107 23.00 -96.90 -52.20
CA LYS A 107 22.00 -97.50 -51.32
C LYS A 107 22.55 -97.55 -49.88
N ILE A 108 22.70 -96.38 -49.26
CA ILE A 108 23.23 -96.19 -47.90
C ILE A 108 22.23 -95.46 -47.00
N ASP A 109 22.27 -95.78 -45.71
CA ASP A 109 21.49 -95.07 -44.68
C ASP A 109 22.25 -93.89 -44.06
N GLY A 110 23.56 -93.76 -44.30
CA GLY A 110 24.40 -92.70 -43.75
C GLY A 110 25.85 -92.75 -44.25
N LEU A 111 26.54 -91.60 -44.23
CA LEU A 111 27.91 -91.46 -44.77
C LEU A 111 28.95 -92.28 -44.02
N GLN A 112 28.70 -92.62 -42.75
CA GLN A 112 29.55 -93.49 -41.94
C GLN A 112 29.71 -94.90 -42.53
N GLN A 113 28.78 -95.34 -43.38
CA GLN A 113 28.90 -96.62 -44.10
C GLN A 113 29.98 -96.57 -45.21
N LEU A 114 30.29 -95.37 -45.71
CA LEU A 114 31.37 -95.13 -46.66
C LEU A 114 32.68 -94.70 -45.96
N ILE A 115 32.57 -93.92 -44.89
CA ILE A 115 33.68 -93.33 -44.14
C ILE A 115 33.50 -93.67 -42.65
N PRO A 116 34.00 -94.84 -42.18
CA PRO A 116 33.80 -95.30 -40.80
C PRO A 116 34.26 -94.32 -39.73
N GLU A 117 35.25 -93.47 -40.02
CA GLU A 117 35.77 -92.43 -39.14
C GLU A 117 34.74 -91.33 -38.79
N LEU A 118 33.60 -91.30 -39.49
CA LEU A 118 32.47 -90.42 -39.17
C LEU A 118 31.51 -91.01 -38.11
N ALA A 119 31.74 -92.25 -37.66
CA ALA A 119 31.05 -92.81 -36.52
C ALA A 119 31.25 -91.92 -35.28
N ASP A 120 30.21 -91.79 -34.45
CA ASP A 120 30.20 -90.96 -33.24
C ASP A 120 30.44 -89.45 -33.46
N THR A 121 30.40 -88.98 -34.72
CA THR A 121 30.36 -87.54 -35.06
C THR A 121 28.92 -87.05 -35.27
N PRO A 122 28.63 -85.74 -35.26
CA PRO A 122 27.31 -85.22 -35.62
C PRO A 122 26.79 -85.63 -37.00
N VAL A 123 27.63 -86.12 -37.93
CA VAL A 123 27.14 -86.70 -39.21
C VAL A 123 26.39 -88.02 -38.99
N SER A 124 26.63 -88.73 -37.89
CA SER A 124 25.88 -89.96 -37.55
C SER A 124 24.39 -89.69 -37.29
N ASP A 125 24.04 -88.45 -36.95
CA ASP A 125 22.68 -87.96 -36.81
C ASP A 125 22.00 -87.68 -38.16
N VAL A 126 22.69 -87.88 -39.29
CA VAL A 126 22.16 -87.66 -40.63
C VAL A 126 21.85 -89.00 -41.29
N LYS A 127 20.57 -89.26 -41.56
CA LYS A 127 20.09 -90.45 -42.26
C LYS A 127 19.84 -90.15 -43.73
N ILE A 128 20.64 -90.73 -44.62
CA ILE A 128 20.42 -90.59 -46.07
C ILE A 128 19.23 -91.46 -46.46
N LYS A 129 18.19 -90.86 -47.05
CA LYS A 129 17.05 -91.60 -47.62
C LYS A 129 17.19 -91.79 -49.12
N LYS A 130 17.71 -90.78 -49.81
CA LYS A 130 18.12 -90.82 -51.22
C LYS A 130 19.45 -90.11 -51.32
N GLY A 131 20.42 -90.68 -52.03
CA GLY A 131 21.75 -90.10 -52.10
C GLY A 131 22.47 -90.52 -53.36
N ALA A 132 23.07 -89.54 -54.04
CA ALA A 132 23.95 -89.78 -55.15
C ALA A 132 25.24 -89.00 -54.99
N LEU A 133 26.36 -89.66 -55.29
CA LEU A 133 27.65 -89.01 -55.48
C LEU A 133 27.87 -88.77 -56.96
N VAL A 134 28.07 -87.52 -57.36
CA VAL A 134 28.40 -87.14 -58.72
C VAL A 134 29.86 -86.73 -58.77
N TYR A 135 30.68 -87.57 -59.38
CA TYR A 135 32.05 -87.22 -59.73
C TYR A 135 32.07 -86.38 -61.01
N VAL A 136 32.75 -85.25 -60.93
CA VAL A 136 32.84 -84.24 -61.98
C VAL A 136 34.33 -84.06 -62.33
N PRO A 137 34.75 -84.48 -63.53
CA PRO A 137 36.10 -84.24 -64.00
C PRO A 137 36.47 -82.75 -64.00
N GLU A 138 37.75 -82.45 -63.84
CA GLU A 138 38.24 -81.08 -63.97
C GLU A 138 37.91 -80.54 -65.38
N GLY A 139 37.30 -79.34 -65.45
CA GLY A 139 36.80 -78.74 -66.69
C GLY A 139 35.32 -79.00 -67.01
N ASN A 140 34.63 -79.85 -66.24
CA ASN A 140 33.19 -80.16 -66.39
C ASN A 140 32.27 -79.46 -65.37
N GLN A 141 32.79 -78.53 -64.55
CA GLN A 141 31.98 -77.77 -63.59
C GLN A 141 30.93 -76.87 -64.27
N GLY A 142 29.80 -76.67 -63.60
CA GLY A 142 28.70 -75.82 -64.09
C GLY A 142 27.31 -76.37 -63.78
N ALA A 143 26.29 -75.67 -64.28
CA ALA A 143 24.90 -76.09 -64.15
C ALA A 143 24.53 -77.12 -65.22
N VAL A 144 23.95 -78.25 -64.80
CA VAL A 144 23.32 -79.24 -65.66
C VAL A 144 21.81 -79.10 -65.50
N SER A 145 21.17 -78.46 -66.47
CA SER A 145 19.74 -78.12 -66.43
C SER A 145 18.81 -79.31 -66.63
N THR A 146 19.25 -80.36 -67.34
CA THR A 146 18.49 -81.59 -67.59
C THR A 146 19.39 -82.81 -67.46
N PRO A 147 19.68 -83.28 -66.22
CA PRO A 147 20.38 -84.55 -66.01
C PRO A 147 19.54 -85.73 -66.56
N PRO A 148 20.13 -86.89 -66.90
CA PRO A 148 19.35 -88.07 -67.26
C PRO A 148 18.37 -88.47 -66.16
N LYS A 149 17.26 -89.12 -66.55
CA LYS A 149 16.15 -89.45 -65.63
C LYS A 149 16.63 -90.25 -64.41
N ARG A 150 17.53 -91.23 -64.60
CA ARG A 150 18.13 -92.00 -63.49
C ARG A 150 18.91 -91.10 -62.54
N VAL A 151 19.74 -90.20 -63.06
CA VAL A 151 20.50 -89.22 -62.25
C VAL A 151 19.56 -88.28 -61.47
N GLN A 152 18.46 -87.84 -62.07
CA GLN A 152 17.44 -87.03 -61.36
C GLN A 152 16.77 -87.84 -60.25
N GLU A 153 16.44 -89.11 -60.50
CA GLU A 153 15.82 -90.00 -59.50
C GLU A 153 16.76 -90.29 -58.33
N SER A 154 18.06 -90.46 -58.59
CA SER A 154 19.09 -90.73 -57.59
C SER A 154 19.50 -89.49 -56.78
N THR A 155 19.61 -88.32 -57.42
CA THR A 155 19.96 -87.06 -56.75
C THR A 155 18.75 -86.37 -56.10
N GLY A 156 17.53 -86.67 -56.58
CA GLY A 156 16.30 -85.99 -56.17
C GLY A 156 16.17 -84.57 -56.72
N GLU A 157 17.05 -84.14 -57.62
CA GLU A 157 17.14 -82.78 -58.14
C GLU A 157 16.87 -82.76 -59.65
N LYS A 158 16.05 -81.80 -60.11
CA LYS A 158 15.74 -81.60 -61.54
C LYS A 158 16.89 -80.94 -62.31
N SER A 159 17.80 -80.30 -61.59
CA SER A 159 19.00 -79.64 -62.13
C SER A 159 20.15 -79.78 -61.13
N LEU A 160 21.38 -79.92 -61.61
CA LEU A 160 22.56 -80.08 -60.76
C LEU A 160 23.52 -78.91 -60.91
N GLN A 161 24.02 -78.39 -59.79
CA GLN A 161 25.15 -77.47 -59.79
C GLN A 161 26.43 -78.23 -59.43
N LEU A 162 27.27 -78.47 -60.43
CA LEU A 162 28.44 -79.34 -60.31
C LEU A 162 29.71 -78.53 -60.02
N LYS A 163 30.43 -78.88 -58.95
CA LYS A 163 31.80 -78.42 -58.66
C LYS A 163 32.81 -79.49 -59.10
N PRO A 164 34.08 -79.15 -59.42
CA PRO A 164 35.10 -80.17 -59.69
C PRO A 164 35.24 -81.14 -58.52
N GLY A 165 35.47 -82.42 -58.79
CA GLY A 165 35.61 -83.46 -57.76
C GLY A 165 34.29 -84.17 -57.44
N LEU A 166 34.13 -84.66 -56.20
CA LEU A 166 33.00 -85.49 -55.80
C LEU A 166 31.92 -84.65 -55.12
N ASN A 167 30.71 -84.63 -55.68
CA ASN A 167 29.59 -83.84 -55.19
C ASN A 167 28.54 -84.78 -54.60
N LEU A 168 28.13 -84.56 -53.36
CA LEU A 168 27.00 -85.28 -52.77
C LEU A 168 25.72 -84.49 -52.96
N PHE A 169 24.70 -85.20 -53.46
CA PHE A 169 23.32 -84.75 -53.49
C PHE A 169 22.50 -85.78 -52.73
N ALA A 170 21.88 -85.39 -51.62
CA ALA A 170 21.11 -86.30 -50.81
C ALA A 170 19.84 -85.66 -50.26
N ARG A 171 18.82 -86.49 -50.01
CA ARG A 171 17.68 -86.18 -49.15
C ARG A 171 17.89 -86.90 -47.83
N VAL A 172 17.98 -86.13 -46.76
CA VAL A 172 18.36 -86.63 -45.43
C VAL A 172 17.27 -86.42 -44.39
N GLY A 173 17.07 -87.41 -43.52
CA GLY A 173 16.41 -87.23 -42.23
C GLY A 173 17.43 -86.91 -41.15
N LEU A 174 17.04 -86.15 -40.14
CA LEU A 174 17.88 -85.90 -38.97
C LEU A 174 17.42 -86.72 -37.77
N THR A 175 18.36 -87.24 -37.00
CA THR A 175 18.17 -87.97 -35.74
C THR A 175 18.99 -87.33 -34.62
N GLY A 176 18.91 -87.91 -33.40
CA GLY A 176 19.76 -87.53 -32.28
C GLY A 176 19.80 -86.03 -31.93
N GLN A 177 21.00 -85.49 -31.73
CA GLN A 177 21.21 -84.13 -31.25
C GLN A 177 20.86 -83.07 -32.31
N LEU A 178 21.14 -83.34 -33.59
CA LEU A 178 20.76 -82.44 -34.69
C LEU A 178 19.25 -82.31 -34.83
N LYS A 179 18.51 -83.42 -34.66
CA LYS A 179 17.04 -83.38 -34.66
C LYS A 179 16.52 -82.53 -33.50
N ASN A 180 17.07 -82.72 -32.30
CA ASN A 180 16.66 -81.94 -31.12
C ASN A 180 16.95 -80.45 -31.30
N LEU A 181 18.11 -80.08 -31.86
CA LEU A 181 18.43 -78.69 -32.21
C LEU A 181 17.41 -78.12 -33.21
N LEU A 182 17.05 -78.88 -34.25
CA LEU A 182 16.07 -78.44 -35.25
C LEU A 182 14.66 -78.28 -34.67
N ASP A 183 14.21 -79.22 -33.84
CA ASP A 183 12.90 -79.18 -33.19
C ASP A 183 12.76 -77.92 -32.31
N LEU A 184 13.83 -77.53 -31.59
CA LEU A 184 13.88 -76.31 -30.78
C LEU A 184 13.75 -75.01 -31.60
N THR A 185 14.02 -75.06 -32.90
CA THR A 185 13.87 -73.91 -33.81
C THR A 185 12.49 -73.81 -34.48
N GLY A 186 11.55 -74.67 -34.08
CA GLY A 186 10.17 -74.67 -34.57
C GLY A 186 9.97 -75.31 -35.95
N LEU A 187 11.03 -75.88 -36.53
CA LEU A 187 10.95 -76.61 -37.78
C LEU A 187 10.62 -78.09 -37.53
N LYS A 188 9.59 -78.59 -38.22
CA LYS A 188 9.31 -80.03 -38.32
C LYS A 188 9.77 -80.48 -39.70
N SER A 189 10.80 -81.31 -39.80
CA SER A 189 11.19 -81.89 -41.09
C SER A 189 11.39 -83.39 -41.01
N LEU A 190 10.82 -84.10 -42.00
CA LEU A 190 11.03 -85.51 -42.24
C LEU A 190 12.11 -85.79 -43.31
N GLU A 191 12.41 -84.83 -44.21
CA GLU A 191 13.37 -84.96 -45.33
C GLU A 191 13.91 -83.59 -45.79
N LEU A 192 15.22 -83.36 -45.66
CA LEU A 192 15.91 -82.12 -46.04
C LEU A 192 16.88 -82.36 -47.21
N PRO A 193 17.04 -81.42 -48.16
CA PRO A 193 18.07 -81.51 -49.18
C PRO A 193 19.44 -81.21 -48.54
N MET A 194 20.41 -82.10 -48.76
CA MET A 194 21.79 -81.94 -48.34
C MET A 194 22.66 -81.96 -49.58
N THR A 195 23.50 -80.94 -49.70
CA THR A 195 24.49 -80.84 -50.77
C THR A 195 25.86 -80.56 -50.18
N GLY A 196 26.90 -81.13 -50.78
CA GLY A 196 28.27 -80.94 -50.29
C GLY A 196 29.33 -81.41 -51.27
N GLY A 197 30.56 -80.95 -51.08
CA GLY A 197 31.73 -81.39 -51.84
C GLY A 197 32.63 -82.27 -50.98
N PHE A 198 33.27 -83.25 -51.59
CA PHE A 198 34.25 -84.13 -50.99
C PHE A 198 35.46 -84.25 -51.93
N ASP A 199 36.66 -84.37 -51.36
CA ASP A 199 37.84 -84.74 -52.13
C ASP A 199 37.74 -86.24 -52.53
N PRO A 200 37.94 -86.62 -53.81
CA PRO A 200 37.88 -88.02 -54.24
C PRO A 200 38.90 -88.95 -53.55
N SER A 201 39.99 -88.41 -53.01
CA SER A 201 40.99 -89.16 -52.24
C SER A 201 40.43 -89.76 -50.94
N LEU A 202 39.30 -89.23 -50.44
CA LEU A 202 38.59 -89.73 -49.26
C LEU A 202 38.10 -91.19 -49.41
N LEU A 203 37.97 -91.69 -50.65
CA LEU A 203 37.56 -93.07 -50.93
C LEU A 203 38.73 -94.08 -50.89
N LYS A 204 39.99 -93.63 -50.84
CA LYS A 204 41.20 -94.49 -50.90
C LYS A 204 41.63 -95.10 -49.56
N ALA A 205 41.15 -94.62 -48.41
CA ALA A 205 41.75 -94.96 -47.13
C ALA A 205 40.93 -95.97 -46.31
N PRO A 206 41.35 -97.24 -46.21
CA PRO A 206 41.08 -98.05 -45.03
C PRO A 206 42.26 -97.93 -44.05
N GLY A 207 41.99 -97.49 -42.81
CA GLY A 207 42.93 -97.68 -41.69
C GLY A 207 44.01 -96.61 -41.49
N ALA A 208 43.75 -95.37 -41.87
CA ALA A 208 44.70 -94.28 -41.66
C ALA A 208 44.55 -93.68 -40.24
N GLY A 209 45.58 -93.83 -39.40
CA GLY A 209 45.61 -93.31 -38.03
C GLY A 209 45.30 -91.81 -37.90
N GLY A 210 44.99 -91.38 -36.66
CA GLY A 210 44.24 -90.15 -36.30
C GLY A 210 44.64 -88.79 -36.88
N LYS A 211 45.77 -88.63 -37.59
CA LYS A 211 46.07 -87.40 -38.35
C LYS A 211 45.27 -87.30 -39.65
N ILE A 212 45.02 -88.42 -40.33
CA ILE A 212 44.25 -88.42 -41.59
C ILE A 212 42.75 -88.27 -41.29
N ALA A 213 42.26 -88.86 -40.19
CA ALA A 213 40.88 -88.65 -39.73
C ALA A 213 40.57 -87.17 -39.42
N ALA A 214 41.51 -86.43 -38.82
CA ALA A 214 41.33 -85.00 -38.55
C ALA A 214 41.28 -84.16 -39.85
N GLU A 215 42.10 -84.49 -40.84
CA GLU A 215 42.12 -83.83 -42.15
C GLU A 215 40.83 -84.14 -42.95
N ILE A 216 40.36 -85.39 -42.90
CA ILE A 216 39.08 -85.82 -43.48
C ILE A 216 37.92 -85.02 -42.89
N ILE A 217 37.87 -84.90 -41.56
CA ILE A 217 36.82 -84.16 -40.87
C ILE A 217 36.86 -82.68 -41.29
N ASN A 218 38.03 -82.05 -41.34
CA ASN A 218 38.19 -80.63 -41.70
C ASN A 218 37.72 -80.27 -43.12
N GLN A 219 37.64 -81.24 -44.04
CA GLN A 219 37.19 -81.02 -45.41
C GLN A 219 35.67 -81.17 -45.58
N ILE A 220 34.94 -81.54 -44.52
CA ILE A 220 33.47 -81.66 -44.56
C ILE A 220 32.86 -80.27 -44.42
N ASP A 221 32.21 -79.83 -45.50
CA ASP A 221 31.34 -78.65 -45.54
C ASP A 221 29.99 -79.05 -46.15
N LEU A 222 29.06 -79.45 -45.29
CA LEU A 222 27.71 -79.81 -45.68
C LEU A 222 26.76 -78.73 -45.22
N GLU A 223 25.95 -78.24 -46.14
CA GLU A 223 24.93 -77.23 -45.85
C GLU A 223 23.55 -77.75 -46.23
N VAL A 224 22.60 -77.51 -45.35
CA VAL A 224 21.19 -77.82 -45.54
C VAL A 224 20.41 -76.52 -45.41
N PRO A 225 19.85 -75.97 -46.51
CA PRO A 225 19.02 -74.78 -46.42
C PRO A 225 17.78 -75.06 -45.58
N LEU A 226 17.50 -74.17 -44.64
CA LEU A 226 16.34 -74.25 -43.78
C LEU A 226 15.29 -73.23 -44.19
N GLY A 227 14.03 -73.54 -43.87
CA GLY A 227 12.93 -72.59 -43.98
C GLY A 227 13.00 -71.47 -42.95
N ARG A 228 11.87 -70.80 -42.75
CA ARG A 228 11.75 -69.77 -41.71
C ARG A 228 11.83 -70.42 -40.32
N LEU A 229 12.81 -70.00 -39.52
CA LEU A 229 12.90 -70.40 -38.11
C LEU A 229 11.84 -69.67 -37.29
N SER A 230 11.30 -70.37 -36.29
CA SER A 230 10.41 -69.80 -35.28
C SER A 230 10.96 -70.15 -33.90
N LEU A 231 11.87 -69.31 -33.40
CA LEU A 231 12.52 -69.50 -32.10
C LEU A 231 11.56 -69.10 -30.96
N PRO A 232 11.12 -70.05 -30.10
CA PRO A 232 10.21 -69.73 -29.00
C PRO A 232 10.83 -68.71 -28.04
N GLY A 233 10.07 -67.69 -27.67
CA GLY A 233 10.51 -66.64 -26.73
C GLY A 233 11.39 -65.54 -27.34
N LEU A 234 11.61 -65.58 -28.67
CA LEU A 234 12.29 -64.50 -29.38
C LEU A 234 11.33 -63.29 -29.54
N PRO A 235 11.74 -62.08 -29.13
CA PRO A 235 10.89 -60.90 -29.24
C PRO A 235 10.77 -60.39 -30.69
N PRO A 236 9.70 -59.65 -31.03
CA PRO A 236 9.37 -59.27 -32.42
C PRO A 236 10.39 -58.33 -33.08
N PHE A 237 11.27 -57.68 -32.32
CA PHE A 237 12.33 -56.82 -32.85
C PHE A 237 13.59 -57.61 -33.30
N ILE A 238 13.58 -58.94 -33.16
CA ILE A 238 14.65 -59.84 -33.62
C ILE A 238 14.10 -60.76 -34.72
N GLU A 239 14.75 -60.78 -35.88
CA GLU A 239 14.37 -61.63 -37.01
C GLU A 239 15.55 -62.53 -37.46
N CYS A 240 15.26 -63.81 -37.71
CA CYS A 240 16.21 -64.75 -38.32
C CYS A 240 16.01 -64.82 -39.84
N SER A 241 17.10 -64.81 -40.60
CA SER A 241 17.14 -64.94 -42.07
C SER A 241 18.37 -65.71 -42.51
N ASP A 242 18.38 -66.22 -43.76
CA ASP A 242 19.49 -66.99 -44.32
C ASP A 242 19.89 -68.20 -43.45
N ASN A 243 18.87 -68.99 -43.08
CA ASN A 243 19.02 -70.10 -42.14
C ASN A 243 19.57 -71.34 -42.85
N THR A 244 20.68 -71.90 -42.38
CA THR A 244 21.21 -73.18 -42.87
C THR A 244 21.66 -74.04 -41.70
N ILE A 245 21.44 -75.36 -41.74
CA ILE A 245 22.22 -76.27 -40.90
C ILE A 245 23.56 -76.43 -41.59
N ALA A 246 24.63 -76.10 -40.89
CA ALA A 246 25.99 -76.32 -41.35
C ALA A 246 26.61 -77.44 -40.52
N LEU A 247 27.13 -78.46 -41.20
CA LEU A 247 28.01 -79.47 -40.60
C LEU A 247 29.41 -79.17 -41.12
N LYS A 248 30.20 -78.51 -40.28
CA LYS A 248 31.55 -78.06 -40.63
C LYS A 248 32.57 -78.74 -39.73
N GLY A 249 33.61 -79.28 -40.36
CA GLY A 249 34.78 -79.78 -39.64
C GLY A 249 35.79 -78.69 -39.35
N LYS A 250 36.30 -78.65 -38.13
CA LYS A 250 37.40 -77.77 -37.73
C LYS A 250 38.23 -78.44 -36.65
N GLU A 251 39.56 -78.41 -36.80
CA GLU A 251 40.52 -79.00 -35.85
C GLU A 251 40.24 -80.49 -35.52
N GLY A 252 39.75 -81.25 -36.51
CA GLY A 252 39.45 -82.68 -36.36
C GLY A 252 38.18 -82.98 -35.56
N LYS A 253 37.36 -81.96 -35.26
CA LYS A 253 36.00 -82.13 -34.70
C LYS A 253 34.98 -81.64 -35.70
N LEU A 254 33.91 -82.42 -35.86
CA LEU A 254 32.76 -82.00 -36.64
C LEU A 254 31.75 -81.33 -35.72
N THR A 255 31.33 -80.12 -36.06
CA THR A 255 30.32 -79.37 -35.31
C THR A 255 29.07 -79.16 -36.17
N GLY A 256 27.91 -79.42 -35.59
CA GLY A 256 26.62 -79.09 -36.20
C GLY A 256 25.99 -77.91 -35.48
N PHE A 257 25.71 -76.85 -36.24
CA PHE A 257 25.04 -75.67 -35.75
C PHE A 257 24.12 -75.11 -36.84
N ILE A 258 23.17 -74.27 -36.45
CA ILE A 258 22.38 -73.52 -37.41
C ILE A 258 23.09 -72.18 -37.62
N SER A 259 23.59 -71.96 -38.84
CA SER A 259 24.06 -70.66 -39.28
C SER A 259 22.85 -69.80 -39.66
N THR A 260 22.79 -68.58 -39.15
CA THR A 260 21.70 -67.64 -39.45
C THR A 260 22.25 -66.22 -39.45
N LYS A 261 21.59 -65.32 -40.18
CA LYS A 261 21.69 -63.89 -39.91
C LYS A 261 20.60 -63.48 -38.94
N ILE A 262 20.97 -62.78 -37.87
CA ILE A 262 20.01 -62.20 -36.94
C ILE A 262 19.98 -60.69 -37.17
N SER A 263 18.78 -60.18 -37.42
CA SER A 263 18.53 -58.77 -37.51
C SER A 263 17.91 -58.26 -36.22
N LEU A 264 18.64 -57.40 -35.51
CA LEU A 264 18.18 -56.69 -34.31
C LEU A 264 17.73 -55.29 -34.72
N THR A 265 16.44 -55.00 -34.58
CA THR A 265 15.89 -53.67 -34.90
C THR A 265 15.86 -52.80 -33.66
N LEU A 266 16.72 -51.78 -33.61
CA LEU A 266 16.76 -50.78 -32.52
C LEU A 266 16.47 -49.41 -33.12
N ASP A 267 15.51 -48.69 -32.56
CA ASP A 267 15.14 -47.34 -33.02
C ASP A 267 14.92 -47.24 -34.55
N ARG A 268 14.19 -48.22 -35.11
CA ARG A 268 13.90 -48.37 -36.56
C ARG A 268 15.13 -48.63 -37.45
N ILE A 269 16.32 -48.81 -36.86
CA ILE A 269 17.55 -49.20 -37.58
C ILE A 269 17.75 -50.72 -37.43
N LYS A 270 17.89 -51.40 -38.57
CA LYS A 270 18.11 -52.86 -38.62
C LYS A 270 19.61 -53.18 -38.56
N HIS A 271 20.05 -53.81 -37.47
CA HIS A 271 21.43 -54.24 -37.26
C HIS A 271 21.57 -55.75 -37.51
N VAL A 272 22.38 -56.13 -38.50
CA VAL A 272 22.51 -57.54 -38.92
C VAL A 272 23.78 -58.17 -38.36
N PHE A 273 23.62 -59.27 -37.64
CA PHE A 273 24.68 -60.10 -37.09
C PHE A 273 24.75 -61.42 -37.85
N ALA A 274 25.96 -61.90 -38.15
CA ALA A 274 26.18 -63.27 -38.55
C ALA A 274 26.28 -64.13 -37.28
N CYS A 275 25.37 -65.09 -37.15
CA CYS A 275 25.14 -65.83 -35.91
C CYS A 275 25.22 -67.35 -36.12
N SER A 276 25.63 -68.05 -35.07
CA SER A 276 25.50 -69.49 -34.92
C SER A 276 24.54 -69.79 -33.77
N ILE A 277 23.51 -70.60 -34.04
CA ILE A 277 22.60 -71.14 -33.02
C ILE A 277 23.10 -72.53 -32.65
N GLY A 278 23.42 -72.71 -31.37
CA GLY A 278 23.72 -73.98 -30.75
C GLY A 278 22.66 -74.36 -29.71
N ARG A 279 22.72 -75.62 -29.28
CA ARG A 279 21.97 -76.13 -28.14
C ARG A 279 22.91 -76.24 -26.94
N ASP A 280 22.43 -75.80 -25.79
CA ASP A 280 23.07 -75.99 -24.49
C ASP A 280 22.05 -76.59 -23.51
N VAL A 281 22.50 -77.18 -22.41
CA VAL A 281 21.65 -77.70 -21.33
C VAL A 281 22.02 -76.99 -20.05
N LYS A 282 21.12 -76.12 -19.58
CA LYS A 282 21.27 -75.39 -18.30
C LYS A 282 20.13 -75.75 -17.37
N ASP A 283 20.47 -76.06 -16.12
CA ASP A 283 19.51 -76.47 -15.08
C ASP A 283 18.57 -77.62 -15.50
N GLY A 284 19.10 -78.56 -16.31
CA GLY A 284 18.36 -79.72 -16.81
C GLY A 284 17.31 -79.40 -17.90
N ALA A 285 17.26 -78.17 -18.41
CA ALA A 285 16.40 -77.76 -19.51
C ALA A 285 17.22 -77.42 -20.77
N ASP A 286 16.66 -77.74 -21.93
CA ASP A 286 17.24 -77.32 -23.20
C ASP A 286 17.18 -75.81 -23.37
N CYS A 287 18.31 -75.23 -23.79
CA CYS A 287 18.45 -73.81 -24.05
C CYS A 287 19.09 -73.59 -25.43
N LEU A 288 18.61 -72.61 -26.18
CA LEU A 288 19.30 -72.15 -27.38
C LEU A 288 20.28 -71.04 -27.00
N VAL A 289 21.54 -71.24 -27.37
CA VAL A 289 22.59 -70.24 -27.24
C VAL A 289 22.93 -69.72 -28.62
N ILE A 290 22.92 -68.40 -28.78
CA ILE A 290 23.17 -67.76 -30.06
C ILE A 290 24.28 -66.75 -29.89
N ASP A 291 25.39 -67.02 -30.56
CA ASP A 291 26.55 -66.15 -30.61
C ASP A 291 26.61 -65.49 -31.99
N GLY A 292 26.79 -64.18 -32.00
CA GLY A 292 26.78 -63.38 -33.22
C GLY A 292 27.88 -62.34 -33.25
N SER A 293 28.42 -62.10 -34.44
CA SER A 293 29.34 -60.99 -34.69
C SER A 293 28.72 -60.01 -35.69
N TYR A 294 28.88 -58.72 -35.42
CA TYR A 294 28.39 -57.68 -36.31
C TYR A 294 29.31 -57.53 -37.52
N GLN A 295 28.76 -57.70 -38.73
CA GLN A 295 29.55 -57.77 -39.97
C GLN A 295 29.57 -56.45 -40.76
N ALA A 296 28.67 -55.50 -40.47
CA ALA A 296 28.57 -54.25 -41.19
C ALA A 296 29.49 -53.15 -40.62
N ASN A 297 29.80 -52.12 -41.42
CA ASN A 297 30.50 -50.89 -41.00
C ASN A 297 31.82 -51.12 -40.25
N GLY A 298 32.63 -52.10 -40.68
CA GLY A 298 33.90 -52.41 -40.02
C GLY A 298 33.74 -52.94 -38.58
N GLY A 299 32.58 -53.54 -38.26
CA GLY A 299 32.29 -54.11 -36.94
C GLY A 299 31.73 -53.10 -35.93
N SER A 300 31.35 -51.88 -36.34
CA SER A 300 30.78 -50.86 -35.45
C SER A 300 29.28 -50.66 -35.65
N MET A 301 28.51 -50.84 -34.58
CA MET A 301 27.11 -50.43 -34.50
C MET A 301 27.03 -48.96 -34.09
N LYS A 302 26.58 -48.09 -34.99
CA LYS A 302 26.48 -46.64 -34.79
C LYS A 302 25.03 -46.19 -34.59
N ASN A 303 24.85 -44.97 -34.07
CA ASN A 303 23.56 -44.31 -33.87
C ASN A 303 22.61 -45.10 -32.93
N LEU A 304 23.18 -45.74 -31.90
CA LEU A 304 22.40 -46.56 -30.99
C LEU A 304 21.43 -45.69 -30.19
N PHE A 305 20.15 -46.10 -30.15
CA PHE A 305 19.08 -45.42 -29.40
C PHE A 305 18.88 -43.95 -29.80
N GLY A 306 19.10 -43.63 -31.08
CA GLY A 306 18.96 -42.28 -31.63
C GLY A 306 20.11 -41.33 -31.27
N LEU A 307 21.16 -41.82 -30.63
CA LEU A 307 22.31 -41.01 -30.21
C LEU A 307 23.44 -41.11 -31.25
N PRO A 308 23.70 -40.05 -32.06
CA PRO A 308 24.65 -40.12 -33.18
C PRO A 308 26.11 -40.29 -32.73
N TRP A 309 26.41 -39.98 -31.48
CA TRP A 309 27.73 -40.13 -30.88
C TRP A 309 27.95 -41.50 -30.22
N LEU A 310 26.89 -42.30 -30.03
CA LEU A 310 26.99 -43.59 -29.34
C LEU A 310 27.21 -44.72 -30.36
N GLU A 311 28.37 -45.37 -30.25
CA GLU A 311 28.71 -46.56 -31.03
C GLU A 311 29.22 -47.71 -30.15
N ILE A 312 29.00 -48.95 -30.61
CA ILE A 312 29.65 -50.15 -30.07
C ILE A 312 30.51 -50.74 -31.18
N ARG A 313 31.83 -50.62 -31.01
CA ARG A 313 32.85 -51.24 -31.86
C ARG A 313 33.07 -52.69 -31.45
N ASN A 314 33.34 -53.53 -32.44
CA ASN A 314 33.46 -54.98 -32.29
C ASN A 314 32.23 -55.58 -31.61
N ALA A 315 31.04 -55.16 -32.08
CA ALA A 315 29.78 -55.57 -31.47
C ALA A 315 29.56 -57.08 -31.62
N ALA A 316 29.38 -57.74 -30.47
CA ALA A 316 29.02 -59.15 -30.37
C ALA A 316 27.62 -59.28 -29.78
N LEU A 317 26.78 -60.08 -30.42
CA LEU A 317 25.46 -60.45 -29.95
C LEU A 317 25.54 -61.78 -29.20
N TYR A 318 24.92 -61.84 -28.04
CA TYR A 318 24.70 -63.05 -27.26
C TYR A 318 23.21 -63.15 -26.92
N LEU A 319 22.59 -64.26 -27.32
CA LEU A 319 21.22 -64.59 -26.94
C LEU A 319 21.21 -65.93 -26.20
N GLU A 320 20.45 -65.99 -25.11
CA GLU A 320 20.13 -67.22 -24.41
C GLU A 320 18.60 -67.34 -24.33
N LEU A 321 18.05 -68.42 -24.90
CA LEU A 321 16.62 -68.67 -24.96
C LEU A 321 16.31 -70.00 -24.25
N GLY A 322 15.91 -69.90 -22.98
CA GLY A 322 15.52 -71.03 -22.13
C GLY A 322 14.47 -70.60 -21.10
N ARG A 323 14.59 -71.04 -19.83
CA ARG A 323 13.75 -70.53 -18.73
C ARG A 323 13.94 -69.03 -18.50
N ASN A 324 15.18 -68.57 -18.59
CA ASN A 324 15.54 -67.16 -18.58
C ASN A 324 15.89 -66.73 -20.01
N ARG A 325 15.53 -65.49 -20.36
CA ARG A 325 15.89 -64.88 -21.64
C ARG A 325 17.01 -63.88 -21.39
N VAL A 326 18.14 -64.07 -22.04
CA VAL A 326 19.24 -63.09 -22.02
C VAL A 326 19.43 -62.55 -23.42
N ILE A 327 19.41 -61.22 -23.55
CA ILE A 327 19.72 -60.51 -24.79
C ILE A 327 20.81 -59.51 -24.47
N LYS A 328 22.01 -59.72 -25.00
CA LYS A 328 23.17 -58.88 -24.72
C LYS A 328 23.91 -58.56 -26.01
N VAL A 329 24.08 -57.28 -26.29
CA VAL A 329 25.09 -56.79 -27.23
C VAL A 329 26.23 -56.22 -26.42
N SER A 330 27.45 -56.65 -26.72
CA SER A 330 28.65 -56.20 -26.02
C SER A 330 29.74 -55.77 -26.99
N GLY A 331 30.65 -54.92 -26.53
CA GLY A 331 31.79 -54.50 -27.31
C GLY A 331 32.57 -53.38 -26.62
N ARG A 332 33.14 -52.49 -27.42
CA ARG A 332 33.90 -51.32 -26.94
C ARG A 332 33.24 -50.03 -27.41
N SER A 333 33.10 -49.07 -26.50
CA SER A 333 32.59 -47.74 -26.82
C SER A 333 33.56 -46.65 -26.39
N SER A 334 33.22 -45.40 -26.64
CA SER A 334 34.01 -44.23 -26.28
C SER A 334 33.05 -43.06 -26.03
N ILE A 335 33.35 -42.23 -25.03
CA ILE A 335 32.53 -41.07 -24.68
C ILE A 335 33.45 -39.89 -24.35
N GLY A 336 33.19 -38.74 -24.98
CA GLY A 336 34.09 -37.59 -24.91
C GLY A 336 35.53 -37.98 -25.27
N LYS A 337 36.47 -37.69 -24.37
CA LYS A 337 37.89 -38.07 -24.50
C LYS A 337 38.21 -39.47 -24.00
N ILE A 338 37.28 -40.17 -23.34
CA ILE A 338 37.52 -41.50 -22.76
C ILE A 338 37.27 -42.58 -23.82
N LYS A 339 38.32 -43.35 -24.13
CA LYS A 339 38.31 -44.35 -25.20
C LYS A 339 38.30 -45.79 -24.65
N ASN A 340 37.80 -46.72 -25.47
CA ASN A 340 37.84 -48.17 -25.25
C ASN A 340 37.12 -48.68 -23.98
N LEU A 341 36.05 -48.00 -23.58
CA LEU A 341 35.19 -48.43 -22.48
C LEU A 341 34.49 -49.75 -22.81
N LYS A 342 34.34 -50.62 -21.81
CA LYS A 342 33.53 -51.83 -21.96
C LYS A 342 32.07 -51.41 -22.07
N ALA A 343 31.41 -51.81 -23.15
CA ALA A 343 30.04 -51.44 -23.44
C ALA A 343 29.15 -52.68 -23.43
N GLU A 344 28.04 -52.61 -22.69
CA GLU A 344 27.04 -53.68 -22.62
C GLU A 344 25.64 -53.09 -22.75
N THR A 345 24.85 -53.55 -23.71
CA THR A 345 23.44 -53.13 -23.81
C THR A 345 22.61 -53.79 -22.73
N PHE A 346 21.60 -53.07 -22.24
CA PHE A 346 20.53 -53.65 -21.45
C PHE A 346 19.19 -53.37 -22.13
N PHE A 347 18.24 -54.30 -21.95
CA PHE A 347 16.88 -54.18 -22.42
C PHE A 347 15.94 -54.46 -21.24
N LYS A 348 15.13 -53.49 -20.86
CA LYS A 348 14.04 -53.66 -19.90
C LYS A 348 12.78 -54.01 -20.70
N MET A 349 12.27 -55.20 -20.46
CA MET A 349 11.11 -55.76 -21.17
C MET A 349 9.86 -55.67 -20.29
N ALA A 350 8.71 -55.32 -20.88
CA ALA A 350 7.39 -55.59 -20.33
C ALA A 350 6.63 -56.47 -21.32
N GLY A 351 6.45 -57.75 -20.97
CA GLY A 351 6.02 -58.77 -21.92
C GLY A 351 7.00 -58.87 -23.10
N ASP A 352 6.49 -58.78 -24.32
CA ASP A 352 7.29 -58.83 -25.56
C ASP A 352 7.68 -57.44 -26.09
N THR A 353 7.48 -56.37 -25.30
CA THR A 353 7.83 -54.99 -25.67
C THR A 353 9.03 -54.47 -24.87
N ILE A 354 9.92 -53.74 -25.54
CA ILE A 354 11.00 -52.99 -24.88
C ILE A 354 10.36 -51.74 -24.26
N VAL A 355 10.40 -51.63 -22.94
CA VAL A 355 9.97 -50.41 -22.22
C VAL A 355 11.12 -49.46 -21.94
N ASP A 356 12.35 -49.96 -21.88
CA ASP A 356 13.56 -49.15 -21.78
C ASP A 356 14.77 -49.92 -22.35
N ALA A 357 15.73 -49.20 -22.92
CA ALA A 357 16.96 -49.80 -23.42
C ALA A 357 18.09 -48.78 -23.43
N GLY A 358 19.32 -49.26 -23.28
CA GLY A 358 20.49 -48.41 -23.27
C GLY A 358 21.80 -49.18 -23.26
N VAL A 359 22.90 -48.44 -23.08
CA VAL A 359 24.27 -48.98 -23.00
C VAL A 359 24.86 -48.65 -21.64
N ARG A 360 25.39 -49.65 -20.95
CA ARG A 360 26.23 -49.49 -19.77
C ARG A 360 27.69 -49.39 -20.21
N LEU A 361 28.35 -48.32 -19.81
CA LEU A 361 29.76 -48.07 -19.97
C LEU A 361 30.45 -48.34 -18.64
N LEU A 362 31.26 -49.41 -18.63
CA LEU A 362 31.88 -49.94 -17.42
C LEU A 362 33.38 -49.60 -17.38
N ASP A 363 33.98 -49.84 -16.21
CA ASP A 363 35.43 -49.81 -15.96
C ASP A 363 36.10 -48.42 -15.96
N ALA A 364 35.35 -47.32 -15.83
CA ALA A 364 35.93 -45.98 -15.67
C ALA A 364 35.01 -45.00 -14.91
N ASP A 365 35.63 -44.01 -14.24
CA ASP A 365 34.95 -42.82 -13.74
C ASP A 365 34.90 -41.76 -14.85
N ILE A 366 33.70 -41.45 -15.33
CA ILE A 366 33.46 -40.56 -16.47
C ILE A 366 33.07 -39.18 -15.95
N PRO A 367 33.88 -38.13 -16.15
CA PRO A 367 33.50 -36.76 -15.76
C PRO A 367 32.22 -36.33 -16.48
N LEU A 368 31.31 -35.66 -15.75
CA LEU A 368 30.07 -35.12 -16.34
C LEU A 368 30.35 -34.14 -17.48
N SER A 369 31.49 -33.42 -17.43
CA SER A 369 31.94 -32.51 -18.48
C SER A 369 32.29 -33.21 -19.80
N GLU A 370 32.59 -34.51 -19.78
CA GLU A 370 32.87 -35.31 -20.98
C GLU A 370 31.59 -35.88 -21.61
N LEU A 371 30.41 -35.70 -20.98
CA LEU A 371 29.12 -36.11 -21.54
C LEU A 371 28.63 -35.08 -22.58
N PRO A 372 28.19 -35.53 -23.77
CA PRO A 372 27.71 -34.63 -24.83
C PRO A 372 26.54 -33.74 -24.37
N GLY A 373 26.73 -32.42 -24.47
CA GLY A 373 25.72 -31.41 -24.13
C GLY A 373 25.61 -31.03 -22.65
N VAL A 374 26.38 -31.66 -21.76
CA VAL A 374 26.24 -31.52 -20.29
C VAL A 374 27.23 -30.52 -19.68
N GLY A 375 28.39 -30.31 -20.32
CA GLY A 375 29.45 -29.43 -19.81
C GLY A 375 29.08 -27.95 -19.62
N GLN A 376 27.84 -27.55 -19.93
CA GLN A 376 27.31 -26.21 -19.70
C GLN A 376 26.71 -26.00 -18.30
N ILE A 377 26.50 -27.06 -17.51
CA ILE A 377 25.95 -26.92 -16.15
C ILE A 377 27.06 -26.41 -15.21
N PRO A 378 26.88 -25.24 -14.56
CA PRO A 378 27.89 -24.68 -13.66
C PRO A 378 28.18 -25.60 -12.45
N GLY A 379 29.46 -25.75 -12.10
CA GLY A 379 29.91 -26.46 -10.88
C GLY A 379 29.99 -28.00 -10.95
N LEU A 380 29.67 -28.61 -12.10
CA LEU A 380 29.72 -30.07 -12.28
C LEU A 380 31.06 -30.63 -12.78
N ASP A 381 32.08 -29.78 -12.99
CA ASP A 381 33.45 -30.20 -13.36
C ASP A 381 34.10 -31.12 -12.31
N ARG A 382 33.57 -31.08 -11.08
CA ARG A 382 34.06 -31.85 -9.92
C ARG A 382 33.34 -33.18 -9.71
N ILE A 383 32.34 -33.51 -10.52
CA ILE A 383 31.54 -34.73 -10.38
C ILE A 383 31.79 -35.68 -11.56
N LYS A 384 31.96 -36.96 -11.25
CA LYS A 384 32.12 -38.07 -12.19
C LYS A 384 31.04 -39.12 -11.95
N PHE A 385 30.67 -39.84 -13.00
CA PHE A 385 29.81 -41.02 -12.94
C PHE A 385 30.64 -42.29 -13.04
N ARG A 386 30.40 -43.22 -12.12
CA ARG A 386 30.81 -44.62 -12.24
C ARG A 386 29.63 -45.45 -12.72
N ASP A 387 29.92 -46.50 -13.50
CA ASP A 387 28.94 -47.42 -14.07
C ASP A 387 27.87 -46.69 -14.89
N LEU A 388 28.33 -45.81 -15.78
CA LEU A 388 27.48 -44.93 -16.56
C LEU A 388 26.54 -45.72 -17.45
N THR A 389 25.26 -45.54 -17.24
CA THR A 389 24.19 -46.09 -18.06
C THR A 389 23.63 -44.98 -18.94
N VAL A 390 23.64 -45.19 -20.25
CA VAL A 390 23.17 -44.23 -21.27
C VAL A 390 21.90 -44.77 -21.92
N SER A 391 20.84 -43.98 -21.94
CA SER A 391 19.64 -44.23 -22.75
C SER A 391 19.31 -43.03 -23.64
N SER A 392 18.28 -43.13 -24.48
CA SER A 392 17.91 -42.09 -25.46
C SER A 392 17.63 -40.71 -24.86
N ALA A 393 17.31 -40.62 -23.56
CA ALA A 393 16.94 -39.36 -22.91
C ALA A 393 17.61 -39.11 -21.54
N SER A 394 18.45 -40.03 -21.04
CA SER A 394 19.07 -39.89 -19.72
C SER A 394 20.42 -40.60 -19.60
N PHE A 395 21.23 -40.12 -18.66
CA PHE A 395 22.44 -40.74 -18.15
C PHE A 395 22.22 -41.08 -16.68
N ALA A 396 22.42 -42.32 -16.27
CA ALA A 396 22.36 -42.72 -14.87
C ALA A 396 23.69 -43.29 -14.41
N GLY A 397 24.04 -43.10 -13.15
CA GLY A 397 25.30 -43.60 -12.62
C GLY A 397 25.46 -43.33 -11.14
N THR A 398 26.56 -43.81 -10.60
CA THR A 398 26.94 -43.54 -9.20
C THR A 398 27.89 -42.36 -9.15
N VAL A 399 27.59 -41.40 -8.27
CA VAL A 399 28.37 -40.16 -8.11
C VAL A 399 29.72 -40.45 -7.47
N ARG A 400 30.77 -39.85 -8.05
CA ARG A 400 32.12 -39.73 -7.50
C ARG A 400 32.55 -38.27 -7.57
N SER A 401 32.83 -37.67 -6.42
CA SER A 401 33.35 -36.31 -6.32
C SER A 401 34.87 -36.34 -6.24
N ALA A 402 35.51 -35.28 -6.75
CA ALA A 402 36.97 -35.15 -6.75
C ALA A 402 37.54 -34.56 -5.45
N ASN A 403 36.73 -33.96 -4.57
CA ASN A 403 37.18 -33.14 -3.42
C ASN A 403 36.16 -33.07 -2.25
N THR A 404 36.64 -32.65 -1.08
CA THR A 404 36.00 -32.80 0.24
C THR A 404 34.87 -31.85 0.67
N PRO A 405 34.32 -30.88 -0.10
CA PRO A 405 33.00 -30.35 0.27
C PRO A 405 31.85 -31.17 -0.34
N LEU A 406 32.08 -31.99 -1.39
CA LEU A 406 31.03 -32.77 -2.07
C LEU A 406 31.06 -34.26 -1.73
N ALA A 407 31.93 -34.69 -0.81
CA ALA A 407 32.05 -36.09 -0.41
C ALA A 407 30.72 -36.67 0.14
N PHE A 408 29.83 -35.83 0.68
CA PHE A 408 28.50 -36.26 1.14
C PHE A 408 27.59 -36.78 0.01
N LEU A 409 27.96 -36.51 -1.25
CA LEU A 409 27.30 -36.99 -2.48
C LEU A 409 27.93 -38.27 -3.04
N ASP A 410 29.08 -38.73 -2.52
CA ASP A 410 29.76 -39.91 -3.05
C ASP A 410 28.97 -41.19 -2.83
N ASN A 411 29.09 -42.13 -3.78
CA ASN A 411 28.37 -43.40 -3.78
C ASN A 411 26.83 -43.27 -3.87
N LEU A 412 26.32 -42.09 -4.18
CA LEU A 412 24.88 -41.89 -4.36
C LEU A 412 24.46 -42.18 -5.80
N SER A 413 23.27 -42.77 -5.94
CA SER A 413 22.64 -42.95 -7.24
C SER A 413 22.25 -41.60 -7.81
N SER A 414 22.46 -41.44 -9.11
CA SER A 414 22.14 -40.19 -9.80
C SER A 414 21.62 -40.42 -11.20
N VAL A 415 20.81 -39.49 -11.65
CA VAL A 415 20.24 -39.45 -12.99
C VAL A 415 20.37 -38.05 -13.52
N LEU A 416 21.02 -37.92 -14.67
CA LEU A 416 21.09 -36.72 -15.47
C LEU A 416 20.13 -36.88 -16.66
N PHE A 417 19.17 -35.98 -16.78
CA PHE A 417 18.13 -36.05 -17.79
C PHE A 417 17.84 -34.68 -18.36
N LYS A 418 17.18 -34.63 -19.52
CA LYS A 418 16.76 -33.38 -20.14
C LYS A 418 15.35 -33.02 -19.68
N ALA A 419 15.17 -31.85 -19.08
CA ALA A 419 13.89 -31.28 -18.71
C ALA A 419 13.62 -30.03 -19.57
N GLU A 420 12.56 -30.06 -20.40
CA GLU A 420 12.25 -29.02 -21.39
C GLU A 420 13.46 -28.62 -22.28
N LYS A 421 14.12 -27.49 -21.96
CA LYS A 421 15.23 -26.91 -22.72
C LYS A 421 16.63 -27.16 -22.10
N GLY A 422 16.72 -27.65 -20.87
CA GLY A 422 17.97 -27.76 -20.11
C GLY A 422 18.28 -29.18 -19.62
N TRP A 423 19.53 -29.42 -19.24
CA TRP A 423 19.93 -30.62 -18.51
C TRP A 423 19.75 -30.43 -17.00
N THR A 424 19.28 -31.48 -16.34
CA THR A 424 19.05 -31.55 -14.90
C THR A 424 19.70 -32.80 -14.34
N LEU A 425 20.58 -32.64 -13.34
CA LEU A 425 21.17 -33.72 -12.56
C LEU A 425 20.40 -33.89 -11.25
N ALA A 426 19.88 -35.08 -10.98
CA ALA A 426 19.30 -35.45 -9.69
C ALA A 426 20.20 -36.48 -9.00
N ILE A 427 20.60 -36.22 -7.76
CA ILE A 427 21.40 -37.12 -6.91
C ILE A 427 20.55 -37.52 -5.70
N MET A 428 20.32 -38.81 -5.53
CA MET A 428 19.40 -39.35 -4.54
C MET A 428 20.13 -39.63 -3.22
N LYS A 429 19.61 -39.12 -2.12
CA LYS A 429 20.10 -39.39 -0.75
C LYS A 429 18.93 -39.73 0.16
N GLU A 430 19.12 -40.72 1.02
CA GLU A 430 18.12 -41.18 1.97
C GLU A 430 18.64 -41.01 3.41
N ASN A 431 17.72 -40.78 4.34
CA ASN A 431 17.95 -40.69 5.79
C ASN A 431 19.18 -39.87 6.23
N PHE A 432 19.11 -38.55 6.09
CA PHE A 432 20.18 -37.64 6.51
C PHE A 432 19.63 -36.40 7.22
N GLY A 433 20.49 -35.70 7.96
CA GLY A 433 20.18 -34.43 8.62
C GLY A 433 20.94 -33.25 7.99
N LEU A 434 20.63 -32.04 8.45
CA LEU A 434 21.24 -30.82 7.94
C LEU A 434 22.77 -30.76 8.17
N ALA A 435 23.24 -31.36 9.27
CA ALA A 435 24.66 -31.44 9.61
C ALA A 435 25.48 -32.30 8.62
N ASP A 436 24.82 -33.21 7.89
CA ASP A 436 25.47 -34.05 6.87
C ASP A 436 25.75 -33.25 5.58
N ILE A 437 25.05 -32.14 5.36
CA ILE A 437 25.28 -31.20 4.25
C ILE A 437 26.22 -30.07 4.69
N PHE A 438 26.02 -29.54 5.91
CA PHE A 438 26.76 -28.40 6.45
C PHE A 438 27.45 -28.77 7.79
N PRO A 439 28.64 -29.38 7.77
CA PRO A 439 29.30 -29.88 8.98
C PRO A 439 29.74 -28.77 9.97
N GLY A 440 29.75 -27.49 9.55
CA GLY A 440 30.22 -26.34 10.35
C GLY A 440 29.12 -25.39 10.88
N LEU A 441 27.85 -25.80 10.92
CA LEU A 441 26.76 -24.92 11.37
C LEU A 441 26.95 -24.41 12.82
N PRO A 442 26.69 -23.12 13.11
CA PRO A 442 26.77 -22.57 14.47
C PRO A 442 25.67 -23.11 15.39
N GLU A 443 25.92 -23.11 16.70
CA GLU A 443 25.08 -23.74 17.75
C GLU A 443 23.59 -23.29 17.76
N PRO A 444 23.24 -22.01 17.51
CA PRO A 444 21.84 -21.58 17.43
C PRO A 444 21.08 -22.26 16.28
N VAL A 445 21.75 -22.45 15.13
CA VAL A 445 21.17 -23.07 13.93
C VAL A 445 21.05 -24.59 14.10
N ARG A 446 22.07 -25.23 14.69
CA ARG A 446 22.04 -26.67 15.00
C ARG A 446 20.88 -27.01 15.94
N THR A 447 20.60 -26.14 16.91
CA THR A 447 19.54 -26.39 17.90
C THR A 447 18.15 -26.41 17.27
N ILE A 448 17.86 -25.52 16.31
CA ILE A 448 16.56 -25.47 15.61
C ILE A 448 16.35 -26.72 14.74
N PHE A 449 17.39 -27.16 14.03
CA PHE A 449 17.27 -28.21 13.00
C PHE A 449 17.70 -29.61 13.45
N LYS A 450 18.16 -29.81 14.69
CA LYS A 450 18.72 -31.10 15.16
C LYS A 450 17.77 -32.29 14.99
N ASP A 451 16.47 -32.06 15.17
CA ASP A 451 15.46 -33.11 15.13
C ASP A 451 14.89 -33.30 13.71
N ILE A 452 15.20 -32.39 12.77
CA ILE A 452 14.70 -32.45 11.38
C ILE A 452 15.57 -33.42 10.57
N ARG A 453 14.99 -34.57 10.21
CA ARG A 453 15.58 -35.56 9.31
C ARG A 453 14.88 -35.58 7.97
N PHE A 454 15.66 -35.74 6.91
CA PHE A 454 15.18 -35.93 5.54
C PHE A 454 15.13 -37.42 5.23
N SER A 455 13.92 -37.93 4.99
CA SER A 455 13.67 -39.36 4.72
C SER A 455 14.21 -39.77 3.35
N THR A 456 13.87 -39.00 2.33
CA THR A 456 14.36 -39.14 0.95
C THR A 456 14.50 -37.77 0.33
N ALA A 457 15.62 -37.52 -0.35
CA ALA A 457 15.87 -36.29 -1.07
C ALA A 457 16.53 -36.51 -2.42
N ALA A 458 16.24 -35.61 -3.35
CA ALA A 458 17.00 -35.39 -4.56
C ALA A 458 17.70 -34.03 -4.47
N PHE A 459 19.04 -34.05 -4.54
CA PHE A 459 19.82 -32.86 -4.84
C PHE A 459 19.73 -32.64 -6.34
N VAL A 460 19.10 -31.54 -6.74
CA VAL A 460 18.82 -31.24 -8.14
C VAL A 460 19.72 -30.10 -8.58
N VAL A 461 20.49 -30.29 -9.65
CA VAL A 461 21.25 -29.23 -10.31
C VAL A 461 20.67 -29.05 -11.70
N SER A 462 20.00 -27.92 -11.95
CA SER A 462 19.44 -27.61 -13.26
C SER A 462 20.15 -26.43 -13.91
N SER A 463 20.25 -26.47 -15.23
CA SER A 463 20.76 -25.36 -16.07
C SER A 463 19.71 -24.29 -16.37
N SER A 464 18.44 -24.60 -16.11
CA SER A 464 17.31 -23.68 -16.21
C SER A 464 16.16 -24.18 -15.34
N PRO A 465 15.31 -23.30 -14.79
CA PRO A 465 14.11 -23.73 -14.09
C PRO A 465 13.14 -24.39 -15.08
N ALA A 466 12.45 -25.45 -14.64
CA ALA A 466 11.50 -26.19 -15.47
C ALA A 466 10.28 -26.63 -14.65
N GLU A 467 9.10 -26.70 -15.27
CA GLU A 467 7.87 -27.18 -14.63
C GLU A 467 7.25 -28.28 -15.49
N CYS A 468 7.31 -29.52 -15.01
CA CYS A 468 6.87 -30.70 -15.75
C CYS A 468 6.12 -31.68 -14.85
N ARG A 469 5.39 -32.64 -15.43
CA ARG A 469 4.88 -33.77 -14.64
C ARG A 469 5.97 -34.83 -14.48
N ILE A 470 5.91 -35.59 -13.40
CA ILE A 470 6.82 -36.74 -13.23
C ILE A 470 6.68 -37.71 -14.41
N SER A 471 5.46 -37.93 -14.91
CA SER A 471 5.18 -38.74 -16.11
C SER A 471 5.88 -38.26 -17.39
N ASP A 472 6.30 -37.00 -17.44
CA ASP A 472 6.96 -36.40 -18.62
C ASP A 472 8.49 -36.61 -18.57
N LEU A 473 9.04 -37.07 -17.44
CA LEU A 473 10.47 -37.30 -17.26
C LEU A 473 10.90 -38.64 -17.90
N PRO A 474 12.19 -38.84 -18.24
CA PRO A 474 12.71 -40.16 -18.62
C PRO A 474 12.54 -41.18 -17.48
N ILE A 475 12.32 -42.46 -17.80
CA ILE A 475 11.97 -43.52 -16.84
C ILE A 475 12.88 -43.53 -15.59
N ALA A 476 14.20 -43.41 -15.77
CA ALA A 476 15.15 -43.38 -14.66
C ALA A 476 14.91 -42.18 -13.70
N ALA A 477 14.54 -41.03 -14.24
CA ALA A 477 14.18 -39.85 -13.46
C ALA A 477 12.77 -39.95 -12.86
N GLN A 478 11.81 -40.59 -13.55
CA GLN A 478 10.50 -40.90 -12.99
C GLN A 478 10.63 -41.76 -11.72
N GLU A 479 11.39 -42.86 -11.81
CA GLU A 479 11.61 -43.78 -10.69
C GLU A 479 12.28 -43.07 -9.50
N ALA A 480 13.18 -42.12 -9.75
CA ALA A 480 13.81 -41.32 -8.71
C ALA A 480 12.82 -40.36 -8.03
N MET A 481 12.00 -39.65 -8.80
CA MET A 481 11.05 -38.65 -8.27
C MET A 481 9.82 -39.28 -7.61
N LEU A 482 9.34 -40.44 -8.11
CA LEU A 482 8.22 -41.18 -7.55
C LEU A 482 8.46 -41.60 -6.09
N ARG A 483 9.72 -41.84 -5.69
CA ARG A 483 10.06 -42.14 -4.30
C ARG A 483 9.72 -41.00 -3.32
N MET A 484 9.72 -39.75 -3.80
CA MET A 484 9.42 -38.58 -2.97
C MET A 484 7.95 -38.16 -3.08
N TYR A 485 7.38 -38.16 -4.30
CA TYR A 485 6.04 -37.60 -4.56
C TYR A 485 4.91 -38.63 -4.56
N GLY A 486 5.21 -39.93 -4.70
CA GLY A 486 4.22 -41.01 -4.68
C GLY A 486 3.26 -41.10 -5.88
N ASP A 487 3.04 -40.01 -6.64
CA ASP A 487 2.13 -39.96 -7.79
C ASP A 487 2.83 -39.43 -9.06
N ASN A 488 2.74 -40.19 -10.15
CA ASN A 488 3.33 -39.86 -11.45
C ASN A 488 2.65 -38.65 -12.13
N SER A 489 1.42 -38.31 -11.73
CA SER A 489 0.67 -37.16 -12.28
C SER A 489 1.10 -35.80 -11.68
N THR A 490 1.89 -35.84 -10.60
CA THR A 490 2.33 -34.66 -9.85
C THR A 490 3.13 -33.72 -10.74
N LYS A 491 2.76 -32.44 -10.72
CA LYS A 491 3.59 -31.36 -11.29
C LYS A 491 4.72 -31.03 -10.34
N ILE A 492 5.95 -31.05 -10.85
CA ILE A 492 7.14 -30.70 -10.10
C ILE A 492 7.76 -29.43 -10.67
N LYS A 493 8.35 -28.61 -9.79
CA LYS A 493 9.16 -27.45 -10.16
C LYS A 493 10.63 -27.76 -9.89
N LEU A 494 11.43 -27.76 -10.94
CA LEU A 494 12.87 -27.91 -10.86
C LEU A 494 13.48 -26.50 -10.71
N PRO A 495 14.18 -26.20 -9.61
CA PRO A 495 14.76 -24.89 -9.39
C PRO A 495 15.92 -24.63 -10.35
N ASP A 496 16.21 -23.35 -10.60
CA ASP A 496 17.43 -22.94 -11.29
C ASP A 496 18.65 -23.11 -10.38
N GLY A 497 19.76 -23.64 -10.89
CA GLY A 497 20.95 -23.94 -10.09
C GLY A 497 20.79 -25.15 -9.16
N LEU A 498 21.41 -25.09 -7.97
CA LEU A 498 21.37 -26.16 -6.97
C LEU A 498 20.13 -26.03 -6.07
N GLY A 499 19.29 -27.05 -6.10
CA GLY A 499 18.13 -27.18 -5.25
C GLY A 499 18.08 -28.49 -4.50
N LEU A 500 17.13 -28.53 -3.57
CA LEU A 500 16.80 -29.71 -2.78
C LEU A 500 15.31 -29.98 -2.94
N ILE A 501 14.97 -31.21 -3.32
CA ILE A 501 13.62 -31.75 -3.23
C ILE A 501 13.68 -32.85 -2.18
N THR A 502 12.82 -32.82 -1.17
CA THR A 502 12.94 -33.73 -0.02
C THR A 502 11.64 -33.95 0.71
N ALA A 503 11.46 -35.13 1.27
CA ALA A 503 10.42 -35.43 2.25
C ALA A 503 11.02 -35.39 3.67
N ILE A 504 10.43 -34.59 4.56
CA ILE A 504 10.89 -34.44 5.96
C ILE A 504 10.15 -35.44 6.86
N SER A 505 10.83 -36.01 7.85
CA SER A 505 10.16 -36.81 8.89
C SER A 505 9.18 -35.93 9.68
N PRO A 506 7.90 -36.30 9.77
CA PRO A 506 6.88 -35.45 10.39
C PRO A 506 7.05 -35.32 11.90
N GLU A 507 7.76 -36.25 12.56
CA GLU A 507 7.88 -36.33 14.03
C GLU A 507 8.38 -35.03 14.67
N ALA A 508 9.43 -34.43 14.11
CA ALA A 508 10.01 -33.19 14.61
C ALA A 508 9.13 -31.97 14.35
N LEU A 509 8.42 -31.96 13.21
CA LEU A 509 7.50 -30.89 12.83
C LEU A 509 6.22 -30.94 13.66
N ILE A 510 5.66 -32.13 13.92
CA ILE A 510 4.50 -32.35 14.79
C ILE A 510 4.78 -31.86 16.20
N LYS A 511 5.99 -32.13 16.74
CA LYS A 511 6.36 -31.68 18.08
C LYS A 511 6.31 -30.15 18.24
N GLN A 512 6.68 -29.41 17.20
CA GLN A 512 6.76 -27.94 17.25
C GLN A 512 5.47 -27.24 16.78
N PHE A 513 4.78 -27.79 15.77
CA PHE A 513 3.63 -27.17 15.11
C PHE A 513 2.34 -27.99 15.22
N GLY A 514 2.30 -29.06 16.02
CA GLY A 514 1.12 -29.91 16.17
C GLY A 514 -0.14 -29.16 16.62
N HIS A 515 0.03 -28.02 17.31
CA HIS A 515 -1.06 -27.12 17.70
C HIS A 515 -1.74 -26.42 16.51
N LEU A 516 -1.12 -26.38 15.32
CA LEU A 516 -1.71 -25.83 14.09
C LEU A 516 -2.51 -26.89 13.28
N ASN A 517 -2.57 -28.14 13.76
CA ASN A 517 -3.29 -29.26 13.14
C ASN A 517 -2.92 -29.49 11.65
N ILE A 518 -1.65 -29.28 11.30
CA ILE A 518 -1.11 -29.54 9.96
C ILE A 518 -0.90 -31.05 9.80
N ASP A 519 -1.42 -31.63 8.73
CA ASP A 519 -1.01 -32.97 8.32
C ASP A 519 0.37 -32.88 7.67
N PHE A 520 1.40 -33.26 8.43
CA PHE A 520 2.78 -33.29 7.95
C PHE A 520 3.10 -34.56 7.15
N ASN A 521 2.15 -35.50 7.01
CA ASN A 521 2.37 -36.71 6.22
C ASN A 521 2.41 -36.37 4.73
N ASN A 522 3.37 -36.96 4.00
CA ASN A 522 3.53 -36.79 2.54
C ASN A 522 3.84 -35.36 2.06
N LEU A 523 4.36 -34.47 2.92
CA LEU A 523 4.81 -33.15 2.48
C LEU A 523 6.17 -33.22 1.80
N VAL A 524 6.20 -32.84 0.52
CA VAL A 524 7.44 -32.69 -0.24
C VAL A 524 7.88 -31.23 -0.23
N PHE A 525 9.03 -31.00 0.38
CA PHE A 525 9.72 -29.71 0.42
C PHE A 525 10.56 -29.55 -0.82
N SER A 526 10.55 -28.36 -1.41
CA SER A 526 11.41 -28.00 -2.53
C SER A 526 11.97 -26.60 -2.37
N GLY A 527 13.17 -26.37 -2.85
CA GLY A 527 13.76 -25.04 -2.82
C GLY A 527 15.23 -25.03 -3.19
N THR A 528 15.93 -23.96 -2.82
CA THR A 528 17.31 -23.69 -3.24
C THR A 528 18.30 -23.93 -2.12
N LEU A 529 19.51 -24.36 -2.49
CA LEU A 529 20.66 -24.47 -1.59
C LEU A 529 21.77 -23.52 -2.06
N GLY A 530 22.33 -22.75 -1.13
CA GLY A 530 23.43 -21.81 -1.35
C GLY A 530 24.60 -22.06 -0.38
N GLY A 531 25.78 -21.58 -0.75
CA GLY A 531 26.98 -21.69 0.11
C GLY A 531 27.67 -23.07 0.12
N ILE A 532 27.16 -24.07 -0.62
CA ILE A 532 27.74 -25.42 -0.67
C ILE A 532 29.08 -25.46 -1.43
N PHE A 533 29.20 -24.69 -2.50
CA PHE A 533 30.44 -24.64 -3.31
C PHE A 533 31.43 -23.57 -2.83
N SER A 534 30.92 -22.47 -2.28
CA SER A 534 31.68 -21.39 -1.65
C SER A 534 30.71 -20.44 -0.92
N GLY A 535 31.11 -19.92 0.25
CA GLY A 535 30.33 -18.93 1.01
C GLY A 535 29.64 -19.48 2.26
N SER A 536 28.86 -18.62 2.94
CA SER A 536 28.11 -19.00 4.14
C SER A 536 26.93 -19.92 3.76
N PRO A 537 26.64 -20.97 4.56
CA PRO A 537 25.48 -21.82 4.36
C PRO A 537 24.20 -21.01 4.23
N ALA A 538 23.43 -21.29 3.18
CA ALA A 538 22.09 -20.74 3.01
C ALA A 538 21.19 -21.79 2.37
N PHE A 539 19.93 -21.85 2.78
CA PHE A 539 18.92 -22.61 2.07
C PHE A 539 17.55 -22.00 2.31
N GLU A 540 16.64 -22.20 1.36
CA GLU A 540 15.24 -21.90 1.54
C GLU A 540 14.45 -23.02 0.87
N ILE A 541 13.90 -23.91 1.68
CA ILE A 541 13.05 -25.02 1.23
C ILE A 541 11.65 -24.83 1.78
N ALA A 542 10.64 -25.05 0.95
CA ALA A 542 9.25 -24.84 1.31
C ALA A 542 8.36 -25.97 0.80
N ALA A 543 7.27 -26.24 1.53
CA ALA A 543 6.20 -27.13 1.12
C ALA A 543 4.88 -26.35 1.13
N VAL A 544 4.02 -26.60 0.15
CA VAL A 544 2.63 -26.15 0.21
C VAL A 544 1.91 -27.05 1.22
N ILE A 545 1.23 -26.45 2.19
CA ILE A 545 0.49 -27.17 3.22
C ILE A 545 -1.00 -26.86 3.13
N PRO A 546 -1.87 -27.77 3.64
CA PRO A 546 -3.29 -27.48 3.78
C PRO A 546 -3.56 -26.22 4.62
N PRO A 547 -4.77 -25.63 4.50
CA PRO A 547 -5.14 -24.46 5.28
C PRO A 547 -4.98 -24.69 6.80
N LEU A 548 -4.38 -23.70 7.48
CA LEU A 548 -4.14 -23.74 8.92
C LEU A 548 -5.41 -23.43 9.72
N LYS A 549 -5.58 -24.08 10.88
CA LYS A 549 -6.56 -23.65 11.89
C LYS A 549 -5.87 -22.65 12.83
N MET A 550 -6.50 -21.49 13.05
CA MET A 550 -5.93 -20.43 13.91
C MET A 550 -5.83 -20.89 15.38
N PRO A 551 -4.76 -20.53 16.10
CA PRO A 551 -4.67 -20.70 17.55
C PRO A 551 -5.73 -19.88 18.31
N GLU A 552 -6.17 -20.38 19.46
CA GLU A 552 -7.08 -19.66 20.37
C GLU A 552 -6.48 -18.29 20.74
N GLY A 553 -7.15 -17.20 20.34
CA GLY A 553 -6.68 -15.81 20.51
C GLY A 553 -6.55 -15.02 19.20
N PHE A 554 -6.54 -15.70 18.05
CA PHE A 554 -6.51 -15.09 16.71
C PHE A 554 -7.81 -15.32 15.93
N ASP A 555 -8.87 -15.78 16.59
CA ASP A 555 -10.18 -16.10 16.02
C ASP A 555 -10.87 -14.90 15.35
N PHE A 556 -10.42 -13.68 15.66
CA PHE A 556 -10.88 -12.45 15.01
C PHE A 556 -10.41 -12.34 13.54
N LEU A 557 -9.39 -13.12 13.12
CA LEU A 557 -8.91 -13.17 11.74
C LEU A 557 -9.75 -14.18 10.94
N VAL A 558 -10.68 -13.67 10.13
CA VAL A 558 -11.48 -14.49 9.22
C VAL A 558 -10.63 -14.90 8.02
N MET A 559 -10.27 -16.18 7.94
CA MET A 559 -9.49 -16.73 6.83
C MET A 559 -10.31 -16.83 5.54
N PRO A 560 -9.77 -16.38 4.39
CA PRO A 560 -10.38 -16.68 3.10
C PRO A 560 -10.45 -18.20 2.86
N LYS A 561 -11.46 -18.67 2.12
CA LYS A 561 -11.64 -20.12 1.90
C LYS A 561 -10.55 -20.79 1.04
N ASN A 562 -9.71 -20.01 0.36
CA ASN A 562 -8.73 -20.48 -0.64
C ASN A 562 -7.33 -19.88 -0.42
N VAL A 563 -6.78 -19.98 0.79
CA VAL A 563 -5.44 -19.47 1.08
C VAL A 563 -4.38 -20.53 0.88
N GLN A 564 -3.36 -20.23 0.08
CA GLN A 564 -2.21 -21.13 -0.07
C GLN A 564 -1.25 -20.94 1.11
N CYS A 565 -1.28 -21.89 2.03
CA CYS A 565 -0.33 -21.93 3.15
C CYS A 565 0.99 -22.55 2.69
N ARG A 566 2.11 -22.00 3.14
CA ARG A 566 3.45 -22.50 2.82
C ARG A 566 4.23 -22.72 4.10
N PHE A 567 4.66 -23.94 4.36
CA PHE A 567 5.69 -24.22 5.36
C PHE A 567 7.05 -23.90 4.76
N PHE A 568 7.96 -23.30 5.52
CA PHE A 568 9.32 -23.00 5.08
C PHE A 568 10.36 -23.35 6.15
N LEU A 569 11.53 -23.76 5.66
CA LEU A 569 12.77 -23.83 6.41
C LEU A 569 13.78 -22.95 5.70
N ARG A 570 14.31 -21.94 6.40
CA ARG A 570 15.24 -20.96 5.85
C ARG A 570 16.50 -20.88 6.72
N LEU A 571 17.64 -20.76 6.05
CA LEU A 571 18.92 -20.39 6.65
C LEU A 571 19.58 -19.32 5.78
N LYS A 572 20.04 -18.23 6.37
CA LYS A 572 20.88 -17.22 5.72
C LYS A 572 21.97 -16.77 6.69
N GLY A 573 23.20 -17.28 6.52
CA GLY A 573 24.28 -17.03 7.45
C GLY A 573 24.04 -17.71 8.81
N ILE A 574 23.75 -16.92 9.85
CA ILE A 574 23.39 -17.44 11.20
C ILE A 574 21.90 -17.35 11.49
N GLU A 575 21.11 -16.72 10.62
CA GLU A 575 19.67 -16.58 10.76
C GLU A 575 18.97 -17.83 10.25
N ALA A 576 18.51 -18.66 11.17
CA ALA A 576 17.66 -19.81 10.89
C ALA A 576 16.21 -19.47 11.23
N ALA A 577 15.31 -19.77 10.32
CA ALA A 577 13.88 -19.62 10.53
C ALA A 577 13.14 -20.87 10.08
N LEU A 578 12.22 -21.31 10.92
CA LEU A 578 11.35 -22.45 10.70
C LEU A 578 9.92 -21.98 10.96
N GLY A 579 9.03 -22.14 9.99
CA GLY A 579 7.72 -21.55 10.12
C GLY A 579 6.73 -21.89 9.03
N ALA A 580 5.53 -21.36 9.19
CA ALA A 580 4.50 -21.36 8.16
C ALA A 580 4.11 -19.92 7.83
N THR A 581 3.95 -19.61 6.55
CA THR A 581 3.45 -18.33 6.06
C THR A 581 2.16 -18.52 5.30
N ILE A 582 1.26 -17.58 5.48
CA ILE A 582 0.01 -17.47 4.76
C ILE A 582 -0.02 -16.08 4.12
N ALA A 583 -0.04 -16.03 2.80
CA ALA A 583 -0.25 -14.80 2.06
C ALA A 583 -1.73 -14.70 1.69
N MET A 584 -2.37 -13.58 2.01
CA MET A 584 -3.79 -13.38 1.73
C MET A 584 -4.14 -11.91 1.59
N VAL A 585 -5.23 -11.62 0.89
CA VAL A 585 -5.87 -10.32 0.98
C VAL A 585 -6.96 -10.43 2.04
N THR A 586 -6.89 -9.61 3.08
CA THR A 586 -7.93 -9.55 4.13
C THR A 586 -8.53 -8.17 4.21
N ALA A 587 -9.85 -8.12 4.38
CA ALA A 587 -10.56 -6.88 4.58
C ALA A 587 -10.47 -6.47 6.07
N PHE A 588 -9.87 -5.32 6.36
CA PHE A 588 -9.71 -4.76 7.69
C PHE A 588 -10.61 -3.53 7.87
N GLY A 589 -11.32 -3.45 9.00
CA GLY A 589 -12.22 -2.34 9.31
C GLY A 589 -13.23 -2.71 10.40
N GLY A 590 -13.80 -1.68 11.06
CA GLY A 590 -14.87 -1.87 12.03
C GLY A 590 -16.15 -2.46 11.43
N GLU A 591 -17.02 -3.02 12.26
CA GLU A 591 -18.24 -3.72 11.85
C GLU A 591 -19.19 -2.86 11.01
N ASN A 592 -19.14 -1.53 11.20
CA ASN A 592 -19.98 -0.52 10.52
C ASN A 592 -19.17 0.47 9.66
N GLU A 593 -17.94 0.10 9.25
CA GLU A 593 -17.04 0.98 8.50
C GLU A 593 -16.72 0.42 7.10
N PRO A 594 -16.34 1.29 6.13
CA PRO A 594 -15.75 0.83 4.89
C PRO A 594 -14.50 0.01 5.19
N LYS A 595 -14.51 -1.25 4.77
CA LYS A 595 -13.37 -2.14 4.92
C LYS A 595 -12.31 -1.81 3.88
N VAL A 596 -11.05 -1.91 4.26
CA VAL A 596 -9.92 -1.79 3.36
C VAL A 596 -9.25 -3.13 3.14
N ASP A 597 -8.88 -3.42 1.90
CA ASP A 597 -8.14 -4.62 1.58
C ASP A 597 -6.66 -4.45 1.95
N LEU A 598 -6.17 -5.38 2.75
CA LEU A 598 -4.78 -5.50 3.17
C LEU A 598 -4.14 -6.67 2.45
N GLU A 599 -3.02 -6.44 1.76
CA GLU A 599 -2.11 -7.51 1.40
C GLU A 599 -1.41 -7.97 2.68
N THR A 600 -1.84 -9.11 3.20
CA THR A 600 -1.42 -9.64 4.48
C THR A 600 -0.50 -10.84 4.35
N SER A 601 0.54 -10.85 5.16
CA SER A 601 1.36 -12.03 5.45
C SER A 601 1.18 -12.39 6.92
N LEU A 602 0.64 -13.57 7.20
CA LEU A 602 0.69 -14.18 8.53
C LEU A 602 1.86 -15.16 8.57
N SER A 603 2.77 -15.00 9.52
CA SER A 603 3.87 -15.94 9.73
C SER A 603 3.90 -16.46 11.15
N PHE A 604 4.09 -17.77 11.27
CA PHE A 604 4.33 -18.49 12.52
C PHE A 604 5.81 -18.86 12.54
N GLN A 605 6.58 -18.36 13.52
CA GLN A 605 8.02 -18.59 13.59
C GLN A 605 8.42 -19.11 14.96
N VAL A 606 9.28 -20.13 14.97
CA VAL A 606 9.95 -20.60 16.18
C VAL A 606 11.31 -19.88 16.28
N ASP A 607 11.53 -19.13 17.35
CA ASP A 607 12.80 -18.44 17.59
C ASP A 607 13.90 -19.41 18.08
N THR A 608 15.14 -18.92 18.17
CA THR A 608 16.32 -19.70 18.60
C THR A 608 16.27 -20.17 20.05
N ARG A 609 15.29 -19.74 20.85
CA ARG A 609 15.05 -20.16 22.24
C ARG A 609 13.83 -21.09 22.36
N GLY A 610 13.19 -21.44 21.26
CA GLY A 610 11.97 -22.26 21.23
C GLY A 610 10.68 -21.48 21.47
N GLY A 611 10.74 -20.14 21.45
CA GLY A 611 9.57 -19.26 21.55
C GLY A 611 8.78 -19.25 20.25
N PHE A 612 7.46 -19.42 20.34
CA PHE A 612 6.55 -19.34 19.20
C PHE A 612 6.03 -17.91 19.03
N THR A 613 6.34 -17.29 17.89
CA THR A 613 5.91 -15.93 17.54
C THR A 613 4.93 -15.96 16.37
N ILE A 614 3.87 -15.17 16.48
CA ILE A 614 2.88 -14.96 15.44
C ILE A 614 3.03 -13.51 14.99
N VAL A 615 3.38 -13.33 13.72
CA VAL A 615 3.54 -12.01 13.11
C VAL A 615 2.55 -11.91 11.97
N LEU A 616 1.56 -11.04 12.12
CA LEU A 616 0.69 -10.61 11.03
C LEU A 616 1.17 -9.25 10.54
N ARG A 617 1.46 -9.13 9.25
CA ARG A 617 1.71 -7.84 8.59
C ARG A 617 0.69 -7.66 7.50
N GLY A 618 0.16 -6.45 7.36
CA GLY A 618 -0.77 -6.05 6.33
C GLY A 618 -0.34 -4.74 5.72
N GLU A 619 -0.27 -4.68 4.39
CA GLU A 619 -0.08 -3.45 3.66
C GLU A 619 -1.40 -3.06 2.98
N MET A 620 -1.81 -1.82 3.19
CA MET A 620 -3.03 -1.28 2.61
C MET A 620 -2.94 -1.11 1.09
N LEU A 621 -3.90 -1.68 0.34
CA LEU A 621 -3.94 -1.57 -1.12
C LEU A 621 -4.58 -0.27 -1.64
N THR A 622 -5.39 0.38 -0.81
CA THR A 622 -6.13 1.61 -1.15
C THR A 622 -6.19 2.54 0.05
N ASP A 623 -6.52 3.81 -0.16
CA ASP A 623 -6.65 4.79 0.93
C ASP A 623 -7.78 4.41 1.89
N TRP A 624 -7.53 4.47 3.20
CA TRP A 624 -8.56 4.34 4.23
C TRP A 624 -9.21 5.69 4.46
N ILE A 625 -10.51 5.81 4.20
CA ILE A 625 -11.27 7.02 4.49
C ILE A 625 -11.99 6.88 5.84
N ASN A 626 -11.78 7.85 6.74
CA ASN A 626 -12.26 7.86 8.13
C ASN A 626 -11.90 6.59 8.92
N PRO A 627 -10.61 6.18 8.96
CA PRO A 627 -10.21 4.96 9.64
C PRO A 627 -10.55 5.04 11.13
N LEU A 628 -11.07 3.93 11.68
CA LEU A 628 -11.41 3.82 13.11
C LEU A 628 -12.37 4.92 13.59
N GLY A 629 -13.25 5.40 12.71
CA GLY A 629 -14.28 6.38 13.03
C GLY A 629 -13.79 7.83 13.11
N ILE A 630 -12.51 8.12 12.87
CA ILE A 630 -11.95 9.48 12.90
C ILE A 630 -12.46 10.26 11.67
N LYS A 631 -13.47 11.12 11.86
CA LYS A 631 -14.08 11.88 10.75
C LYS A 631 -13.12 12.91 10.17
N GLY A 632 -13.06 12.99 8.84
CA GLY A 632 -12.21 13.94 8.12
C GLY A 632 -10.73 13.54 8.01
N PHE A 633 -10.39 12.33 8.44
CA PHE A 633 -9.04 11.77 8.42
C PHE A 633 -8.93 10.63 7.40
N SER A 634 -7.75 10.45 6.80
CA SER A 634 -7.47 9.38 5.87
C SER A 634 -6.06 8.83 6.03
N LEU A 635 -5.87 7.54 5.74
CA LEU A 635 -4.56 6.89 5.66
C LEU A 635 -4.31 6.47 4.22
N ASP A 636 -3.11 6.71 3.71
CA ASP A 636 -2.80 6.42 2.31
C ASP A 636 -2.60 4.91 2.08
N ALA A 637 -2.78 4.48 0.82
CA ALA A 637 -2.28 3.19 0.36
C ALA A 637 -0.79 3.00 0.70
N GLY A 638 -0.37 1.77 0.99
CA GLY A 638 0.97 1.45 1.50
C GLY A 638 1.12 1.62 3.02
N THR A 639 0.07 2.04 3.73
CA THR A 639 0.06 2.04 5.21
C THR A 639 0.24 0.61 5.73
N LEU A 640 1.18 0.45 6.65
CA LEU A 640 1.57 -0.81 7.25
C LEU A 640 0.86 -1.01 8.59
N LEU A 641 0.19 -2.16 8.71
CA LEU A 641 -0.39 -2.68 9.92
C LEU A 641 0.41 -3.91 10.35
N ALA A 642 0.96 -3.91 11.55
CA ALA A 642 1.69 -5.06 12.09
C ALA A 642 1.08 -5.47 13.43
N PHE A 643 0.74 -6.75 13.56
CA PHE A 643 0.38 -7.36 14.82
C PHE A 643 1.51 -8.31 15.22
N GLU A 644 2.10 -8.06 16.37
CA GLU A 644 3.14 -8.92 16.94
C GLU A 644 2.65 -9.47 18.28
N GLY A 645 2.66 -10.80 18.42
CA GLY A 645 2.30 -11.47 19.67
C GLY A 645 2.96 -12.84 19.80
N SER A 646 3.17 -13.29 21.03
CA SER A 646 3.47 -14.70 21.33
C SER A 646 2.18 -15.43 21.68
N ALA A 647 2.16 -16.76 21.60
CA ALA A 647 0.99 -17.58 21.95
C ALA A 647 0.48 -17.39 23.41
N SER A 648 1.19 -16.65 24.25
CA SER A 648 0.87 -16.42 25.66
C SER A 648 0.92 -14.95 26.13
N SER A 649 1.09 -13.96 25.24
CA SER A 649 1.28 -12.55 25.61
C SER A 649 0.30 -11.58 24.95
N ASN A 650 0.28 -10.32 25.44
CA ASN A 650 -0.42 -9.19 24.81
C ASN A 650 -0.05 -9.08 23.33
N ILE A 651 -1.05 -8.86 22.46
CA ILE A 651 -0.85 -8.64 21.02
C ILE A 651 -0.61 -7.14 20.84
N ARG A 652 0.52 -6.73 20.26
CA ARG A 652 0.78 -5.32 19.95
C ARG A 652 0.41 -5.02 18.51
N LEU A 653 -0.57 -4.14 18.29
CA LEU A 653 -0.89 -3.56 16.99
C LEU A 653 -0.03 -2.32 16.80
N MET A 654 0.72 -2.27 15.70
CA MET A 654 1.47 -1.11 15.23
C MET A 654 0.89 -0.66 13.89
N ILE A 655 0.63 0.63 13.76
CA ILE A 655 0.24 1.27 12.50
C ILE A 655 1.35 2.23 12.11
N THR A 656 1.82 2.17 10.88
CA THR A 656 2.76 3.15 10.31
C THR A 656 2.31 3.50 8.91
N GLY A 657 2.02 4.77 8.65
CA GLY A 657 1.46 5.20 7.38
C GLY A 657 1.65 6.68 7.14
N ASN A 658 1.08 7.14 6.04
CA ASN A 658 1.04 8.55 5.69
C ASN A 658 -0.40 9.05 5.70
N THR A 659 -0.57 10.33 5.98
CA THR A 659 -1.80 11.07 5.77
C THR A 659 -1.48 12.41 5.11
N HIS A 660 -2.51 13.07 4.59
CA HIS A 660 -2.39 14.37 3.94
C HIS A 660 -3.28 15.44 4.58
N ILE A 661 -2.66 16.58 4.90
CA ILE A 661 -3.34 17.85 5.10
C ILE A 661 -3.01 18.73 3.89
N LYS A 662 -3.97 18.88 2.97
CA LYS A 662 -3.77 19.54 1.67
C LYS A 662 -2.58 18.91 0.93
N ASP A 663 -1.53 19.69 0.68
CA ASP A 663 -0.33 19.24 -0.05
C ASP A 663 0.77 18.71 0.88
N ARG A 664 0.53 18.72 2.21
CA ARG A 664 1.51 18.31 3.23
C ARG A 664 1.33 16.83 3.57
N VAL A 665 2.40 16.05 3.41
CA VAL A 665 2.48 14.64 3.82
C VAL A 665 2.90 14.56 5.28
N ILE A 666 2.15 13.82 6.09
CA ILE A 666 2.45 13.59 7.50
C ILE A 666 2.67 12.10 7.70
N LYS A 667 3.85 11.75 8.21
CA LYS A 667 4.15 10.38 8.65
C LYS A 667 3.52 10.15 10.01
N LEU A 668 2.80 9.06 10.12
CA LEU A 668 2.08 8.66 11.33
C LEU A 668 2.61 7.34 11.84
N SER A 669 2.70 7.23 13.15
CA SER A 669 2.86 5.96 13.84
C SER A 669 1.94 5.87 15.05
N GLY A 670 1.42 4.67 15.31
CA GLY A 670 0.61 4.38 16.49
C GLY A 670 0.87 2.96 16.94
N ALA A 671 0.83 2.73 18.25
CA ALA A 671 0.93 1.38 18.80
C ALA A 671 -0.06 1.19 19.95
N ILE A 672 -0.71 0.03 20.00
CA ILE A 672 -1.62 -0.35 21.08
C ILE A 672 -1.43 -1.81 21.47
N ASP A 673 -1.44 -2.08 22.77
CA ASP A 673 -1.50 -3.44 23.29
C ASP A 673 -2.96 -3.89 23.40
N ILE A 674 -3.27 -4.99 22.72
CA ILE A 674 -4.58 -5.64 22.68
C ILE A 674 -4.60 -6.74 23.76
N MET A 675 -5.53 -6.62 24.71
CA MET A 675 -5.81 -7.67 25.69
C MET A 675 -7.14 -8.36 25.35
N GLY A 676 -7.15 -9.70 25.24
CA GLY A 676 -8.38 -10.50 25.11
C GLY A 676 -8.95 -10.67 23.69
N GLY A 677 -8.14 -10.52 22.64
CA GLY A 677 -8.51 -10.93 21.27
C GLY A 677 -9.58 -10.08 20.56
N ARG A 678 -9.98 -8.95 21.13
CA ARG A 678 -10.87 -7.97 20.46
C ARG A 678 -10.05 -6.78 19.97
N VAL A 679 -10.17 -6.43 18.69
CA VAL A 679 -9.54 -5.22 18.15
C VAL A 679 -9.97 -4.02 18.99
N PRO A 680 -9.04 -3.23 19.56
CA PRO A 680 -9.39 -2.10 20.39
C PRO A 680 -10.15 -1.05 19.56
N VAL A 681 -11.25 -0.55 20.12
CA VAL A 681 -12.08 0.51 19.52
C VAL A 681 -11.40 1.89 19.62
N ALA A 682 -10.40 1.99 20.51
CA ALA A 682 -9.66 3.20 20.84
C ALA A 682 -8.19 3.09 20.39
N LEU A 683 -7.74 3.95 19.48
CA LEU A 683 -6.34 4.07 19.05
C LEU A 683 -5.99 5.55 18.85
N ALA A 684 -4.77 5.93 19.26
CA ALA A 684 -4.15 7.19 18.88
C ALA A 684 -2.96 6.94 17.93
N MET A 685 -2.83 7.80 16.92
CA MET A 685 -1.70 7.88 16.01
C MET A 685 -1.05 9.25 16.13
N GLU A 686 0.27 9.29 16.18
CA GLU A 686 1.05 10.52 16.35
C GLU A 686 1.87 10.79 15.10
N GLY A 687 2.06 12.07 14.80
CA GLY A 687 2.92 12.54 13.71
C GLY A 687 3.36 13.96 13.93
N ALA A 688 4.22 14.45 13.05
CA ALA A 688 4.68 15.83 13.11
C ALA A 688 4.76 16.44 11.71
N VAL A 689 4.57 17.76 11.64
CA VAL A 689 4.75 18.56 10.44
C VAL A 689 5.45 19.86 10.80
N SER A 690 6.31 20.36 9.91
CA SER A 690 7.12 21.55 10.19
C SER A 690 6.28 22.80 10.39
N GLU A 691 5.16 22.92 9.66
CA GLU A 691 4.29 24.08 9.67
C GLU A 691 2.86 23.71 9.25
N LEU A 692 1.86 24.40 9.82
CA LEU A 692 0.48 24.46 9.34
C LEU A 692 0.03 25.92 9.21
N SER A 693 -0.58 26.26 8.09
CA SER A 693 -1.21 27.58 7.87
C SER A 693 -2.66 27.60 8.32
N THR A 694 -3.26 28.80 8.43
CA THR A 694 -4.70 28.97 8.62
C THR A 694 -5.53 28.20 7.59
N ASP A 695 -5.12 28.20 6.32
CA ASP A 695 -5.79 27.45 5.25
C ASP A 695 -5.73 25.93 5.45
N ASP A 696 -4.60 25.43 5.98
CA ASP A 696 -4.43 24.01 6.28
C ASP A 696 -5.40 23.59 7.39
N LEU A 697 -5.57 24.43 8.42
CA LEU A 697 -6.55 24.19 9.51
C LEU A 697 -7.99 24.20 9.01
N PHE A 698 -8.37 25.16 8.16
CA PHE A 698 -9.70 25.17 7.55
C PHE A 698 -9.91 23.98 6.60
N ALA A 699 -8.87 23.52 5.91
CA ALA A 699 -8.95 22.31 5.09
C ALA A 699 -9.25 21.07 5.95
N MET A 700 -8.62 20.96 7.14
CA MET A 700 -8.93 19.88 8.08
C MET A 700 -10.39 19.96 8.55
N VAL A 701 -10.85 21.12 9.01
CA VAL A 701 -12.24 21.32 9.46
C VAL A 701 -13.24 21.00 8.35
N ASN A 702 -12.97 21.42 7.12
CA ASN A 702 -13.85 21.17 5.98
C ASN A 702 -13.84 19.71 5.53
N LYS A 703 -12.75 18.96 5.74
CA LYS A 703 -12.76 17.50 5.60
C LYS A 703 -13.67 16.86 6.65
N VAL A 704 -13.67 17.34 7.89
CA VAL A 704 -14.62 16.88 8.93
C VAL A 704 -16.05 17.22 8.52
N ALA A 705 -16.32 18.44 8.07
CA ALA A 705 -17.64 18.89 7.62
C ALA A 705 -18.19 17.99 6.50
N ALA A 706 -17.35 17.64 5.52
CA ALA A 706 -17.72 16.71 4.46
C ALA A 706 -18.05 15.31 5.01
N ALA A 707 -17.25 14.79 5.95
CA ALA A 707 -17.45 13.48 6.58
C ALA A 707 -18.70 13.42 7.48
N THR A 708 -19.11 14.55 8.07
CA THR A 708 -20.33 14.66 8.92
C THR A 708 -21.54 15.20 8.16
N LYS A 709 -21.40 15.55 6.87
CA LYS A 709 -22.41 16.23 6.05
C LYS A 709 -22.83 17.59 6.62
N ALA A 710 -21.98 18.24 7.40
CA ALA A 710 -22.16 19.62 7.85
C ALA A 710 -21.84 20.62 6.73
N GLN A 711 -22.28 21.87 6.89
CA GLN A 711 -21.89 22.93 5.96
C GLN A 711 -20.39 23.27 6.15
N PRO A 712 -19.65 23.53 5.06
CA PRO A 712 -18.25 23.92 5.16
C PRO A 712 -18.11 25.30 5.81
N VAL A 713 -17.08 25.44 6.64
CA VAL A 713 -16.74 26.72 7.27
C VAL A 713 -15.93 27.56 6.29
N LYS A 714 -16.35 28.82 6.11
CA LYS A 714 -15.61 29.79 5.31
C LYS A 714 -14.42 30.35 6.10
N PRO A 715 -13.27 30.60 5.47
CA PRO A 715 -12.15 31.26 6.13
C PRO A 715 -12.56 32.65 6.62
N SER A 716 -12.46 32.88 7.93
CA SER A 716 -12.72 34.19 8.57
C SER A 716 -11.61 34.63 9.52
N PHE A 717 -10.62 33.77 9.76
CA PHE A 717 -9.48 34.07 10.61
C PHE A 717 -8.44 34.91 9.85
N PRO A 718 -7.64 35.72 10.56
CA PRO A 718 -6.47 36.35 9.96
C PRO A 718 -5.45 35.30 9.51
N PRO A 719 -4.52 35.64 8.61
CA PRO A 719 -3.42 34.77 8.26
C PRO A 719 -2.46 34.58 9.45
N PHE A 720 -2.32 33.33 9.90
CA PHE A 720 -1.33 32.90 10.89
C PHE A 720 -0.75 31.54 10.47
N LYS A 721 0.31 31.14 11.16
CA LYS A 721 0.90 29.81 10.99
C LYS A 721 1.32 29.22 12.32
N LEU A 722 1.26 27.90 12.42
CA LEU A 722 1.81 27.11 13.50
C LEU A 722 3.10 26.46 13.00
N THR A 723 4.19 26.51 13.78
CA THR A 723 5.44 25.79 13.48
C THR A 723 5.74 24.73 14.53
N SER A 724 6.63 23.79 14.22
CA SER A 724 7.00 22.69 15.13
C SER A 724 5.75 21.93 15.57
N VAL A 725 4.96 21.49 14.59
CA VAL A 725 3.60 21.03 14.84
C VAL A 725 3.57 19.54 15.13
N ASP A 726 3.15 19.19 16.35
CA ASP A 726 2.87 17.82 16.77
C ASP A 726 1.38 17.52 16.62
N LEU A 727 1.08 16.46 15.87
CA LEU A 727 -0.26 15.99 15.57
C LEU A 727 -0.55 14.70 16.32
N ALA A 728 -1.75 14.57 16.86
CA ALA A 728 -2.27 13.28 17.31
C ALA A 728 -3.70 13.09 16.78
N PHE A 729 -3.97 11.92 16.22
CA PHE A 729 -5.26 11.51 15.68
C PHE A 729 -5.80 10.40 16.58
N ALA A 730 -6.95 10.61 17.22
CA ALA A 730 -7.52 9.65 18.15
C ALA A 730 -8.91 9.21 17.71
N SER A 731 -9.18 7.91 17.77
CA SER A 731 -10.53 7.38 17.56
C SER A 731 -11.46 7.68 18.74
N PRO A 732 -12.78 7.73 18.53
CA PRO A 732 -13.74 7.90 19.61
C PRO A 732 -13.58 6.84 20.71
N GLY A 733 -13.61 7.25 21.99
CA GLY A 733 -13.41 6.35 23.13
C GLY A 733 -11.94 6.14 23.54
N THR A 734 -10.99 6.84 22.92
CA THR A 734 -9.60 6.86 23.39
C THR A 734 -9.47 7.62 24.70
N ILE A 735 -9.19 6.90 25.79
CA ILE A 735 -9.05 7.49 27.14
C ILE A 735 -7.58 7.85 27.38
N GLY A 736 -7.27 9.14 27.44
CA GLY A 736 -5.93 9.63 27.75
C GLY A 736 -5.88 11.15 27.84
N ALA A 737 -5.53 11.70 29.00
CA ALA A 737 -5.45 13.14 29.23
C ALA A 737 -4.44 13.84 28.31
N GLN A 738 -3.47 13.10 27.74
CA GLN A 738 -2.50 13.66 26.80
C GLN A 738 -3.08 14.00 25.42
N TYR A 739 -4.19 13.37 25.02
CA TYR A 739 -4.81 13.60 23.70
C TYR A 739 -5.92 14.64 23.75
N ASP A 740 -6.72 14.63 24.83
CA ASP A 740 -7.80 15.60 25.07
C ASP A 740 -8.85 15.59 23.93
N LEU A 741 -9.18 14.38 23.45
CA LEU A 741 -10.04 14.07 22.29
C LEU A 741 -11.11 13.01 22.63
N ASP A 742 -11.90 13.21 23.68
CA ASP A 742 -12.83 12.19 24.22
C ASP A 742 -13.84 11.64 23.18
N ALA A 743 -14.24 12.46 22.20
CA ALA A 743 -15.15 12.10 21.11
C ALA A 743 -14.44 11.68 19.81
N GLY A 744 -13.10 11.58 19.82
CA GLY A 744 -12.26 11.37 18.65
C GLY A 744 -12.03 12.65 17.83
N GLY A 745 -10.94 12.68 17.05
CA GLY A 745 -10.55 13.82 16.22
C GLY A 745 -9.04 13.97 16.08
N THR A 746 -8.60 15.20 15.85
CA THR A 746 -7.17 15.57 15.71
C THR A 746 -6.79 16.64 16.73
N ARG A 747 -5.74 16.37 17.51
CA ARG A 747 -5.02 17.33 18.35
C ARG A 747 -3.86 17.87 17.53
N ILE A 748 -3.63 19.18 17.63
CA ILE A 748 -2.54 19.89 17.00
C ILE A 748 -1.87 20.72 18.10
N GLU A 749 -0.58 20.57 18.32
CA GLU A 749 0.19 21.49 19.17
C GLU A 749 1.31 22.10 18.36
N GLY A 750 1.58 23.39 18.55
CA GLY A 750 2.68 24.06 17.87
C GLY A 750 2.81 25.51 18.30
N ASP A 751 3.84 26.17 17.79
CA ASP A 751 4.15 27.56 18.12
C ASP A 751 3.40 28.51 17.17
N LEU A 752 2.59 29.41 17.72
CA LEU A 752 1.79 30.37 16.97
C LEU A 752 2.62 31.55 16.49
N TRP A 753 2.69 31.73 15.17
CA TRP A 753 3.24 32.92 14.53
C TRP A 753 2.10 33.78 13.98
N PHE A 754 1.88 34.92 14.64
CA PHE A 754 0.89 35.91 14.27
C PHE A 754 1.43 37.31 14.55
N LEU A 755 1.33 38.23 13.56
CA LEU A 755 1.86 39.61 13.55
C LEU A 755 3.38 39.78 13.65
N LEU A 756 4.08 38.94 14.42
CA LEU A 756 5.53 39.03 14.67
C LEU A 756 6.34 38.21 13.67
N LYS A 757 7.49 38.75 13.25
CA LYS A 757 8.35 38.16 12.21
C LYS A 757 9.41 37.21 12.74
N ASN A 758 9.98 37.46 13.91
CA ASN A 758 11.19 36.78 14.39
C ASN A 758 10.97 35.90 15.63
N GLU A 759 9.78 35.94 16.24
CA GLU A 759 9.45 35.12 17.39
C GLU A 759 7.98 34.67 17.34
N PRO A 760 7.66 33.44 17.79
CA PRO A 760 6.29 33.02 17.98
C PRO A 760 5.67 33.74 19.19
N LEU A 761 4.36 33.97 19.13
CA LEU A 761 3.61 34.51 20.27
C LEU A 761 3.54 33.51 21.43
N GLY A 762 3.64 32.22 21.18
CA GLY A 762 3.61 31.18 22.21
C GLY A 762 3.06 29.86 21.67
N SER A 763 3.13 28.82 22.48
CA SER A 763 2.64 27.50 22.09
C SER A 763 1.13 27.40 22.31
N VAL A 764 0.44 26.84 21.32
CA VAL A 764 -1.01 26.65 21.33
C VAL A 764 -1.36 25.20 21.08
N ARG A 765 -2.53 24.80 21.56
CA ARG A 765 -3.17 23.52 21.29
C ARG A 765 -4.47 23.78 20.52
N ALA A 766 -4.58 23.23 19.33
CA ALA A 766 -5.83 23.15 18.59
C ALA A 766 -6.41 21.73 18.64
N LYS A 767 -7.73 21.65 18.53
CA LYS A 767 -8.47 20.42 18.33
C LYS A 767 -9.39 20.58 17.14
N VAL A 768 -9.41 19.57 16.27
CA VAL A 768 -10.34 19.44 15.16
C VAL A 768 -11.18 18.20 15.42
N THR A 769 -12.46 18.38 15.73
CA THR A 769 -13.40 17.31 16.07
C THR A 769 -14.68 17.45 15.25
N THR A 770 -15.67 16.60 15.49
CA THR A 770 -17.00 16.71 14.87
C THR A 770 -17.74 17.99 15.24
N SER A 771 -17.34 18.70 16.30
CA SER A 771 -17.89 20.03 16.67
C SER A 771 -17.17 21.20 16.00
N GLY A 772 -16.07 20.96 15.28
CA GLY A 772 -15.31 21.99 14.56
C GLY A 772 -13.87 22.14 15.05
N LEU A 773 -13.33 23.36 14.91
CA LEU A 773 -11.98 23.74 15.34
C LEU A 773 -12.03 24.62 16.58
N GLU A 774 -11.23 24.26 17.57
CA GLU A 774 -10.99 25.05 18.78
C GLU A 774 -9.48 25.22 18.96
N ILE A 775 -9.00 26.43 19.24
CA ILE A 775 -7.59 26.70 19.53
C ILE A 775 -7.48 27.48 20.84
N HIS A 776 -6.67 26.93 21.74
CA HIS A 776 -6.39 27.52 23.04
C HIS A 776 -4.89 27.50 23.32
N GLY A 777 -4.39 28.50 24.02
CA GLY A 777 -2.98 28.51 24.43
C GLY A 777 -2.64 29.74 25.24
N LYS A 778 -1.56 29.64 26.02
CA LYS A 778 -0.97 30.79 26.70
C LYS A 778 0.01 31.45 25.75
N LEU A 779 -0.17 32.74 25.54
CA LEU A 779 0.69 33.55 24.68
C LEU A 779 1.56 34.47 25.55
N GLY A 780 2.77 34.72 25.07
CA GLY A 780 3.66 35.74 25.58
C GLY A 780 3.06 37.14 25.44
N GLY A 781 3.61 38.07 26.22
CA GLY A 781 3.24 39.48 26.11
C GLY A 781 3.79 40.09 24.83
N PHE A 782 3.00 40.90 24.15
CA PHE A 782 3.44 41.66 22.97
C PHE A 782 2.84 43.07 22.98
N GLN A 783 3.44 43.95 22.20
CA GLN A 783 3.04 45.35 22.11
C GLN A 783 2.39 45.63 20.75
N LEU A 784 1.14 46.10 20.77
CA LEU A 784 0.38 46.53 19.61
C LEU A 784 0.22 48.05 19.65
N GLY A 785 1.03 48.75 18.86
CA GLY A 785 1.10 50.22 18.92
C GLY A 785 1.40 50.72 20.34
N PRO A 786 0.54 51.56 20.94
CA PRO A 786 0.73 52.05 22.30
C PRO A 786 0.28 51.06 23.40
N VAL A 787 -0.37 49.95 23.06
CA VAL A 787 -0.95 49.00 24.03
C VAL A 787 -0.02 47.81 24.24
N LYS A 788 0.31 47.52 25.49
CA LYS A 788 1.07 46.31 25.86
C LYS A 788 0.12 45.27 26.46
N LEU A 789 -0.09 44.18 25.73
CA LEU A 789 -0.91 43.05 26.15
C LEU A 789 -0.05 42.05 26.93
N LYS A 790 -0.50 41.65 28.12
CA LYS A 790 0.17 40.72 29.05
C LYS A 790 -0.79 39.61 29.46
N GLU A 791 -0.24 38.49 29.95
CA GLU A 791 -1.05 37.34 30.43
C GLU A 791 -2.05 36.86 29.37
N ASN A 792 -1.59 36.84 28.13
CA ASN A 792 -2.44 36.62 26.97
C ASN A 792 -2.84 35.15 26.87
N ARG A 793 -4.11 34.89 26.54
CA ARG A 793 -4.62 33.59 26.15
C ARG A 793 -5.29 33.67 24.78
N LEU A 794 -5.06 32.67 23.96
CA LEU A 794 -5.78 32.51 22.71
C LEU A 794 -7.12 31.81 22.98
N ASP A 795 -8.18 32.34 22.38
CA ASP A 795 -9.51 31.75 22.30
C ASP A 795 -9.99 31.87 20.87
N THR A 796 -10.01 30.75 20.14
CA THR A 796 -10.37 30.73 18.72
C THR A 796 -11.27 29.55 18.47
N LYS A 797 -12.38 29.78 17.77
CA LYS A 797 -13.38 28.75 17.51
C LYS A 797 -13.98 28.87 16.13
N ALA A 798 -14.19 27.74 15.47
CA ALA A 798 -14.90 27.60 14.21
C ALA A 798 -15.80 26.35 14.28
N ALA A 799 -17.05 26.55 14.70
CA ALA A 799 -17.97 25.46 15.00
C ALA A 799 -18.59 24.81 13.75
N LEU A 800 -18.74 23.49 13.79
CA LEU A 800 -19.53 22.69 12.87
C LEU A 800 -20.85 22.32 13.57
N GLY A 801 -21.94 23.01 13.25
CA GLY A 801 -23.23 22.79 13.92
C GLY A 801 -24.39 23.53 13.25
N PHE A 802 -25.61 23.26 13.71
CA PHE A 802 -26.81 23.97 13.27
C PHE A 802 -27.58 24.55 14.47
N PRO A 803 -27.71 25.88 14.60
CA PRO A 803 -27.07 26.91 13.77
C PRO A 803 -25.56 27.05 14.10
N PRO A 804 -24.70 27.32 13.10
CA PRO A 804 -23.27 27.50 13.35
C PRO A 804 -23.02 28.84 14.05
N GLU A 805 -22.28 28.83 15.16
CA GLU A 805 -21.73 30.05 15.74
C GLU A 805 -20.72 30.69 14.75
N PRO A 806 -20.73 32.03 14.56
CA PRO A 806 -19.74 32.70 13.73
C PRO A 806 -18.32 32.38 14.20
N PRO A 807 -17.37 32.05 13.30
CA PRO A 807 -16.01 31.75 13.71
C PRO A 807 -15.31 33.04 14.18
N TYR A 808 -14.56 32.94 15.27
CA TYR A 808 -13.82 34.07 15.84
C TYR A 808 -12.36 33.71 16.17
N PHE A 809 -11.47 34.70 16.10
CA PHE A 809 -10.09 34.63 16.58
C PHE A 809 -9.87 35.75 17.61
N LYS A 810 -9.70 35.38 18.88
CA LYS A 810 -9.59 36.33 20.01
C LYS A 810 -8.34 36.05 20.83
N ILE A 811 -7.62 37.12 21.16
CA ILE A 811 -6.56 37.10 22.18
C ILE A 811 -7.08 37.89 23.38
N ILE A 812 -7.26 37.20 24.51
CA ILE A 812 -7.77 37.82 25.74
C ILE A 812 -6.58 37.98 26.69
N GLY A 813 -6.37 39.17 27.22
CA GLY A 813 -5.26 39.44 28.12
C GLY A 813 -5.49 40.67 28.98
N GLN A 814 -4.44 41.13 29.63
CA GLN A 814 -4.42 42.34 30.44
C GLN A 814 -3.71 43.45 29.68
N ALA A 815 -4.32 44.64 29.62
CA ALA A 815 -3.76 45.83 29.01
C ALA A 815 -3.77 47.00 30.00
N ASP A 816 -2.68 47.77 30.03
CA ASP A 816 -2.67 49.09 30.68
C ASP A 816 -3.30 50.11 29.73
N LEU A 817 -4.55 50.48 30.03
CA LEU A 817 -5.31 51.47 29.30
C LEU A 817 -5.59 52.64 30.25
N PHE A 818 -4.99 53.79 29.92
CA PHE A 818 -5.17 55.04 30.66
C PHE A 818 -4.79 54.95 32.16
N GLY A 819 -3.72 54.21 32.47
CA GLY A 819 -3.19 54.07 33.84
C GLY A 819 -3.94 53.06 34.70
N LYS A 820 -4.81 52.25 34.10
CA LYS A 820 -5.51 51.13 34.74
C LYS A 820 -5.23 49.85 33.98
N ASN A 821 -4.96 48.78 34.73
CA ASN A 821 -4.88 47.44 34.17
C ASN A 821 -6.30 46.88 33.99
N ASN A 822 -6.70 46.57 32.77
CA ASN A 822 -8.02 46.05 32.45
C ASN A 822 -7.89 44.79 31.59
N GLU A 823 -8.89 43.91 31.68
CA GLU A 823 -9.04 42.85 30.70
C GLU A 823 -9.34 43.48 29.33
N ALA A 824 -8.60 43.05 28.33
CA ALA A 824 -8.74 43.48 26.96
C ALA A 824 -8.83 42.27 26.04
N GLU A 825 -9.78 42.32 25.12
CA GLU A 825 -9.98 41.34 24.07
C GLU A 825 -9.49 41.94 22.76
N LEU A 826 -8.45 41.35 22.16
CA LEU A 826 -8.02 41.64 20.80
C LEU A 826 -8.68 40.63 19.87
N SER A 827 -9.77 41.04 19.22
CA SER A 827 -10.41 40.29 18.15
C SER A 827 -9.68 40.55 16.83
N ALA A 828 -9.43 39.50 16.06
CA ALA A 828 -8.82 39.61 14.74
C ALA A 828 -9.73 39.00 13.68
N GLU A 829 -10.03 39.78 12.65
CA GLU A 829 -10.69 39.35 11.42
C GLU A 829 -9.68 39.26 10.27
N ILE A 830 -10.13 39.01 9.04
CA ILE A 830 -9.22 38.81 7.88
C ILE A 830 -8.28 40.02 7.65
N ASN A 831 -8.79 41.25 7.83
CA ASN A 831 -8.06 42.48 7.49
C ASN A 831 -7.98 43.49 8.64
N GLU A 832 -8.61 43.21 9.79
CA GLU A 832 -8.77 44.19 10.87
C GLU A 832 -8.50 43.54 12.23
N LEU A 833 -7.88 44.31 13.13
CA LEU A 833 -7.77 44.03 14.55
C LEU A 833 -8.66 45.02 15.31
N GLU A 834 -9.51 44.50 16.18
CA GLU A 834 -10.32 45.28 17.11
C GLU A 834 -9.87 44.96 18.55
N LEU A 835 -9.36 45.95 19.25
CA LEU A 835 -9.11 45.89 20.68
C LEU A 835 -10.36 46.39 21.41
N HIS A 836 -10.96 45.50 22.20
CA HIS A 836 -12.15 45.74 23.00
C HIS A 836 -11.83 45.68 24.50
N SER A 837 -12.38 46.60 25.29
CA SER A 837 -12.31 46.55 26.75
C SER A 837 -13.49 47.30 27.37
N ASN A 838 -13.95 46.88 28.54
CA ASN A 838 -14.93 47.64 29.31
C ASN A 838 -14.19 48.54 30.30
N LEU A 839 -14.20 49.85 30.06
CA LEU A 839 -13.48 50.80 30.89
C LEU A 839 -14.44 51.57 31.80
N ASP A 840 -14.17 51.57 33.11
CA ASP A 840 -14.91 52.35 34.11
C ASP A 840 -13.97 53.32 34.84
N PHE A 841 -14.11 54.61 34.55
CA PHE A 841 -13.41 55.69 35.23
C PHE A 841 -14.34 56.51 36.14
N GLY A 842 -15.56 56.05 36.42
CA GLY A 842 -16.51 56.74 37.30
C GLY A 842 -17.85 57.04 36.61
N LYS A 843 -18.63 57.97 37.18
CA LYS A 843 -20.03 58.22 36.74
C LYS A 843 -20.17 58.74 35.30
N LEU A 844 -19.19 59.51 34.80
CA LEU A 844 -19.20 60.14 33.48
C LEU A 844 -18.40 59.39 32.40
N LEU A 845 -17.55 58.44 32.80
CA LEU A 845 -16.50 57.89 31.95
C LEU A 845 -16.48 56.36 32.01
N LYS A 846 -17.64 55.78 31.72
CA LYS A 846 -17.82 54.36 31.40
C LYS A 846 -17.92 54.18 29.89
N PHE A 847 -17.13 53.26 29.34
CA PHE A 847 -17.00 53.06 27.91
C PHE A 847 -17.06 51.57 27.55
N ASP A 848 -17.80 51.29 26.47
CA ASP A 848 -17.54 50.15 25.60
C ASP A 848 -16.37 50.56 24.70
N PHE A 849 -15.15 50.35 25.20
CA PHE A 849 -13.94 50.84 24.54
C PHE A 849 -13.59 49.92 23.39
N LYS A 850 -13.47 50.50 22.20
CA LYS A 850 -13.02 49.83 20.98
C LYS A 850 -11.99 50.67 20.25
N ALA A 851 -10.93 50.02 19.81
CA ALA A 851 -9.91 50.61 18.94
C ALA A 851 -9.60 49.65 17.80
N ARG A 852 -9.52 50.16 16.57
CA ARG A 852 -9.34 49.35 15.36
C ARG A 852 -8.05 49.69 14.63
N MET A 853 -7.46 48.71 13.97
CA MET A 853 -6.39 48.93 13.00
C MET A 853 -6.38 47.84 11.93
N GLY A 854 -5.88 48.18 10.74
CA GLY A 854 -5.65 47.17 9.70
C GLY A 854 -4.53 46.19 10.10
N ILE A 855 -4.67 44.93 9.67
CA ILE A 855 -3.61 43.93 9.85
C ILE A 855 -2.45 44.23 8.88
N PRO A 856 -1.19 44.25 9.34
CA PRO A 856 -0.03 44.38 8.46
C PRO A 856 -0.01 43.26 7.40
N ALA A 857 0.22 43.61 6.13
CA ALA A 857 0.24 42.65 5.02
C ALA A 857 1.32 41.55 5.15
N LYS A 858 2.33 41.75 6.00
CA LYS A 858 3.37 40.80 6.36
C LYS A 858 3.67 40.92 7.85
N SER A 859 4.12 39.84 8.47
CA SER A 859 4.66 39.90 9.83
C SER A 859 5.79 40.92 9.93
N VAL A 860 5.80 41.67 11.03
CA VAL A 860 6.73 42.79 11.27
C VAL A 860 7.60 42.52 12.50
N GLU A 861 8.67 43.28 12.64
CA GLU A 861 9.46 43.29 13.87
C GLU A 861 8.63 43.85 15.04
N PRO A 862 8.82 43.37 16.28
CA PRO A 862 8.12 43.92 17.45
C PRO A 862 8.26 45.45 17.57
N ALA A 863 9.43 45.99 17.23
CA ALA A 863 9.70 47.43 17.23
C ALA A 863 8.90 48.21 16.17
N GLU A 864 8.56 47.59 15.04
CA GLU A 864 7.69 48.20 14.04
C GLU A 864 6.22 48.10 14.47
N LEU A 865 5.77 46.97 15.02
CA LEU A 865 4.41 46.80 15.53
C LEU A 865 4.06 47.82 16.62
N ALA A 866 5.03 48.16 17.48
CA ALA A 866 4.90 49.18 18.51
C ALA A 866 4.71 50.62 17.98
N LYS A 867 4.98 50.88 16.69
CA LYS A 867 4.80 52.21 16.07
C LYS A 867 3.39 52.43 15.53
N PHE A 868 2.63 51.37 15.30
CA PHE A 868 1.27 51.45 14.77
C PHE A 868 0.36 52.24 15.72
N ASP A 869 -0.70 52.80 15.15
CA ASP A 869 -1.73 53.50 15.89
C ASP A 869 -3.08 52.85 15.57
N MET A 870 -4.00 52.93 16.54
CA MET A 870 -5.34 52.38 16.41
C MET A 870 -6.34 53.55 16.42
N SER A 871 -7.31 53.50 15.52
CA SER A 871 -8.42 54.45 15.51
C SER A 871 -9.43 54.08 16.59
N LEU A 872 -9.78 55.03 17.44
CA LEU A 872 -10.83 54.86 18.44
C LEU A 872 -12.21 54.83 17.77
N ASP A 873 -13.02 53.84 18.13
CA ASP A 873 -14.44 53.71 17.76
C ASP A 873 -15.23 53.27 19.01
N SER A 874 -15.05 54.01 20.10
CA SER A 874 -15.57 53.62 21.41
C SER A 874 -16.95 54.23 21.66
N ARG A 875 -17.81 53.54 22.43
CA ARG A 875 -19.11 54.08 22.82
C ARG A 875 -19.15 54.43 24.29
N LEU A 876 -19.69 55.60 24.62
CA LEU A 876 -19.91 56.02 26.00
C LEU A 876 -21.16 55.31 26.54
N THR A 877 -20.99 54.52 27.60
CA THR A 877 -22.05 53.74 28.28
C THR A 877 -22.43 54.33 29.64
N SER A 878 -21.96 55.55 29.92
CA SER A 878 -22.21 56.24 31.19
C SER A 878 -23.68 56.63 31.38
N ASP A 879 -24.15 56.58 32.63
CA ASP A 879 -25.45 57.15 33.01
C ASP A 879 -25.35 58.68 33.10
N ILE A 880 -25.24 59.33 31.94
CA ILE A 880 -25.24 60.80 31.82
C ILE A 880 -26.48 61.41 32.49
N PRO A 881 -27.71 60.87 32.32
CA PRO A 881 -28.87 61.33 33.10
C PRO A 881 -28.65 61.24 34.62
N GLY A 882 -28.06 60.16 35.12
CA GLY A 882 -27.68 60.02 36.53
C GLY A 882 -26.69 61.07 37.00
N TRP A 883 -25.65 61.32 36.21
CA TRP A 883 -24.67 62.36 36.51
C TRP A 883 -25.28 63.76 36.52
N LEU A 884 -26.13 64.09 35.53
CA LEU A 884 -26.84 65.37 35.45
C LEU A 884 -27.69 65.61 36.70
N ARG A 885 -28.30 64.56 37.27
CA ARG A 885 -29.12 64.65 38.49
C ARG A 885 -28.30 64.90 39.77
N THR A 886 -27.01 64.54 39.80
CA THR A 886 -26.14 64.76 40.96
C THR A 886 -25.15 65.90 40.73
N ASP A 887 -24.05 65.63 40.04
CA ASP A 887 -22.91 66.53 39.99
C ASP A 887 -23.16 67.63 38.93
N GLY A 888 -23.88 67.30 37.85
CA GLY A 888 -24.35 68.29 36.88
C GLY A 888 -25.35 69.29 37.50
N LYS A 889 -26.17 68.85 38.46
CA LYS A 889 -27.03 69.72 39.26
C LYS A 889 -26.21 70.69 40.11
N GLU A 890 -25.08 70.27 40.67
CA GLU A 890 -24.20 71.17 41.44
C GLU A 890 -23.63 72.29 40.57
N VAL A 891 -23.21 71.99 39.33
CA VAL A 891 -22.73 73.00 38.35
C VAL A 891 -23.80 74.06 38.11
N VAL A 892 -25.02 73.62 37.82
CA VAL A 892 -26.18 74.50 37.59
C VAL A 892 -26.55 75.24 38.88
N SER A 893 -26.42 74.59 40.04
CA SER A 893 -26.70 75.19 41.35
C SER A 893 -25.68 76.27 41.72
N LYS A 894 -24.41 76.18 41.29
CA LYS A 894 -23.41 77.26 41.49
C LYS A 894 -23.77 78.51 40.69
N VAL A 895 -24.25 78.33 39.45
CA VAL A 895 -24.76 79.44 38.63
C VAL A 895 -25.99 80.05 39.29
N PHE A 896 -26.93 79.24 39.76
CA PHE A 896 -28.11 79.72 40.49
C PHE A 896 -27.81 80.31 41.87
N ALA A 897 -26.82 79.81 42.60
CA ALA A 897 -26.41 80.34 43.90
C ALA A 897 -25.82 81.76 43.76
N THR A 898 -25.09 82.01 42.67
CA THR A 898 -24.64 83.36 42.32
C THR A 898 -25.84 84.30 42.07
N ILE A 899 -26.95 83.76 41.56
CA ILE A 899 -28.20 84.50 41.38
C ILE A 899 -28.88 84.70 42.75
N GLU A 900 -28.96 83.66 43.59
CA GLU A 900 -29.58 83.68 44.93
C GLU A 900 -28.87 84.61 45.92
N ASP A 901 -27.54 84.67 45.95
CA ASP A 901 -26.77 85.57 46.83
C ASP A 901 -27.03 87.06 46.49
N ASN A 902 -27.14 87.36 45.21
CA ASN A 902 -27.53 88.70 44.75
C ASN A 902 -28.97 89.04 45.16
N LEU A 903 -29.88 88.05 45.20
CA LEU A 903 -31.26 88.22 45.66
C LEU A 903 -31.36 88.39 47.18
N LYS A 904 -30.58 87.63 47.96
CA LYS A 904 -30.57 87.68 49.43
C LYS A 904 -30.07 89.02 49.96
N THR A 905 -29.09 89.62 49.28
CA THR A 905 -28.60 90.97 49.58
C THR A 905 -29.70 92.01 49.40
N ALA A 906 -30.55 91.87 48.38
CA ALA A 906 -31.71 92.73 48.17
C ALA A 906 -32.79 92.55 49.27
N GLN A 907 -33.03 91.31 49.72
CA GLN A 907 -33.98 90.99 50.79
C GLN A 907 -33.54 91.57 52.15
N GLN A 908 -32.26 91.46 52.51
CA GLN A 908 -31.73 92.00 53.77
C GLN A 908 -31.84 93.52 53.85
N GLY A 909 -31.70 94.22 52.72
CA GLY A 909 -31.94 95.67 52.65
C GLY A 909 -33.38 96.05 53.00
N LEU A 910 -34.34 95.17 52.74
CA LEU A 910 -35.75 95.38 53.03
C LEU A 910 -36.10 95.11 54.50
N ASP A 911 -35.54 94.05 55.09
CA ASP A 911 -35.76 93.73 56.51
C ASP A 911 -35.22 94.85 57.42
N LEU A 912 -34.13 95.50 56.99
CA LEU A 912 -33.60 96.70 57.65
C LEU A 912 -34.59 97.87 57.61
N ALA A 913 -35.24 98.10 56.47
CA ALA A 913 -36.25 99.14 56.31
C ALA A 913 -37.52 98.86 57.15
N ASN A 914 -37.94 97.59 57.24
CA ASN A 914 -39.04 97.14 58.10
C ASN A 914 -38.79 97.38 59.60
N SER A 915 -37.53 97.22 60.02
CA SER A 915 -37.12 97.44 61.42
C SER A 915 -37.14 98.92 61.80
N HIS A 916 -36.76 99.79 60.86
CA HIS A 916 -36.78 101.25 61.05
C HIS A 916 -38.21 101.81 61.22
N LEU A 917 -39.18 101.22 60.51
CA LEU A 917 -40.61 101.54 60.64
C LEU A 917 -41.16 101.30 62.06
N LYS A 918 -40.78 100.18 62.68
CA LYS A 918 -41.17 99.87 64.08
C LYS A 918 -40.59 100.87 65.08
N GLU A 919 -39.37 101.34 64.85
CA GLU A 919 -38.73 102.34 65.71
C GLU A 919 -39.46 103.70 65.63
N ILE A 920 -39.97 104.05 64.46
CA ILE A 920 -40.78 105.27 64.26
C ILE A 920 -42.15 105.13 64.94
N ASP A 921 -42.79 103.96 64.89
CA ASP A 921 -44.05 103.69 65.59
C ASP A 921 -43.93 103.92 67.10
N GLU A 922 -42.84 103.44 67.71
CA GLU A 922 -42.57 103.63 69.14
C GLU A 922 -42.35 105.12 69.48
N LYS A 923 -41.61 105.85 68.65
CA LYS A 923 -41.41 107.30 68.80
C LYS A 923 -42.72 108.06 68.65
N LEU A 924 -43.57 107.66 67.71
CA LEU A 924 -44.87 108.26 67.45
C LEU A 924 -45.83 108.06 68.64
N ALA A 925 -45.88 106.85 69.21
CA ALA A 925 -46.70 106.54 70.38
C ALA A 925 -46.27 107.36 71.62
N LYS A 926 -44.95 107.51 71.82
CA LYS A 926 -44.39 108.30 72.92
C LYS A 926 -44.71 109.79 72.77
N ALA A 927 -44.53 110.34 71.56
CA ALA A 927 -44.84 111.75 71.28
C ALA A 927 -46.33 112.05 71.50
N ARG A 928 -47.24 111.17 71.07
CA ARG A 928 -48.69 111.32 71.31
C ARG A 928 -49.04 111.32 72.81
N ALA A 929 -48.38 110.48 73.60
CA ALA A 929 -48.60 110.40 75.04
C ALA A 929 -48.13 111.66 75.80
N GLU A 930 -46.99 112.24 75.41
CA GLU A 930 -46.50 113.51 75.98
C GLU A 930 -47.42 114.69 75.66
N VAL A 931 -47.85 114.81 74.40
CA VAL A 931 -48.78 115.87 73.97
C VAL A 931 -50.13 115.79 74.68
N LYS A 932 -50.62 114.58 74.96
CA LYS A 932 -51.86 114.36 75.72
C LYS A 932 -51.75 114.83 77.18
N LYS A 933 -50.54 114.84 77.76
CA LYS A 933 -50.28 115.25 79.15
C LYS A 933 -50.19 116.76 79.33
N ASP A 934 -49.83 117.50 78.28
CA ASP A 934 -49.57 118.95 78.32
C ASP A 934 -50.83 119.83 78.17
N HIS A 935 -52.04 119.25 78.05
CA HIS A 935 -53.22 119.96 77.52
C HIS A 935 -54.27 120.42 78.56
N GLU A 936 -53.89 121.26 79.52
CA GLU A 936 -54.81 122.08 80.35
C GLU A 936 -54.30 123.54 80.47
N GLY A 937 -54.77 124.44 79.60
CA GLY A 937 -54.48 125.89 79.68
C GLY A 937 -54.52 126.61 78.32
N GLY A 938 -55.60 127.37 78.07
CA GLY A 938 -55.98 127.85 76.74
C GLY A 938 -55.34 129.13 76.18
N SER A 939 -55.78 129.43 74.94
CA SER A 939 -55.80 130.73 74.24
C SER A 939 -54.55 131.28 73.52
N LYS A 940 -53.76 130.43 72.83
CA LYS A 940 -52.86 130.86 71.72
C LYS A 940 -52.92 129.98 70.46
N ALA A 941 -53.89 129.08 70.35
CA ALA A 941 -53.94 128.03 69.33
C ALA A 941 -54.42 128.52 67.94
N ILE A 942 -55.41 129.42 67.89
CA ILE A 942 -56.07 129.81 66.62
C ILE A 942 -55.10 130.55 65.67
N ASP A 943 -54.27 131.47 66.18
CA ASP A 943 -53.31 132.22 65.35
C ASP A 943 -52.15 131.35 64.83
N ARG A 944 -51.75 130.32 65.60
CA ARG A 944 -50.70 129.39 65.18
C ARG A 944 -51.18 128.42 64.10
N THR A 945 -52.42 127.94 64.22
CA THR A 945 -53.01 127.03 63.23
C THR A 945 -53.23 127.74 61.88
N ASN A 946 -53.63 129.01 61.87
CA ASN A 946 -53.72 129.80 60.62
C ASN A 946 -52.35 129.91 59.91
N LYS A 947 -51.28 130.21 60.67
CA LYS A 947 -49.92 130.33 60.11
C LYS A 947 -49.37 128.99 59.58
N GLN A 948 -49.74 127.87 60.20
CA GLN A 948 -49.40 126.54 59.73
C GLN A 948 -50.14 126.17 58.42
N ILE A 949 -51.42 126.53 58.29
CA ILE A 949 -52.20 126.29 57.06
C ILE A 949 -51.55 127.00 55.85
N ASP A 950 -51.10 128.24 56.02
CA ASP A 950 -50.43 128.99 54.95
C ASP A 950 -49.06 128.39 54.59
N THR A 951 -48.31 127.94 55.60
CA THR A 951 -47.03 127.25 55.39
C THR A 951 -47.22 125.93 54.63
N LEU A 952 -48.22 125.14 54.98
CA LEU A 952 -48.53 123.86 54.31
C LEU A 952 -48.94 124.06 52.84
N LYS A 953 -49.72 125.12 52.54
CA LYS A 953 -50.04 125.48 51.14
C LYS A 953 -48.80 125.84 50.32
N ALA A 954 -47.84 126.56 50.91
CA ALA A 954 -46.57 126.88 50.24
C ALA A 954 -45.71 125.63 50.00
N THR A 955 -45.64 124.74 50.98
CA THR A 955 -44.92 123.45 50.88
C THR A 955 -45.49 122.56 49.78
N LEU A 956 -46.82 122.45 49.67
CA LEU A 956 -47.47 121.68 48.60
C LEU A 956 -47.08 122.15 47.19
N LYS A 957 -47.01 123.47 46.98
CA LYS A 957 -46.59 124.06 45.70
C LYS A 957 -45.11 123.78 45.40
N GLY A 958 -44.25 123.78 46.43
CA GLY A 958 -42.83 123.43 46.31
C GLY A 958 -42.60 121.95 45.98
N LEU A 959 -43.36 121.05 46.59
CA LEU A 959 -43.29 119.61 46.35
C LEU A 959 -43.69 119.26 44.91
N ASP A 960 -44.73 119.90 44.36
CA ASP A 960 -45.14 119.71 42.96
C ASP A 960 -44.03 120.01 41.95
N SER A 961 -43.25 121.06 42.20
CA SER A 961 -42.13 121.42 41.33
C SER A 961 -40.98 120.40 41.42
N LYS A 962 -40.75 119.80 42.59
CA LYS A 962 -39.69 118.79 42.78
C LYS A 962 -40.07 117.44 42.17
N ILE A 963 -41.34 117.02 42.29
CA ILE A 963 -41.85 115.78 41.68
C ILE A 963 -41.61 115.80 40.16
N LYS A 964 -42.02 116.87 39.48
CA LYS A 964 -41.82 117.01 38.02
C LYS A 964 -40.35 116.95 37.60
N LYS A 965 -39.44 117.45 38.44
CA LYS A 965 -37.99 117.43 38.17
C LYS A 965 -37.44 116.01 38.22
N GLU A 966 -37.80 115.24 39.24
CA GLU A 966 -37.32 113.86 39.40
C GLU A 966 -37.94 112.91 38.36
N GLU A 967 -39.22 113.09 37.99
CA GLU A 967 -39.84 112.31 36.90
C GLU A 967 -39.17 112.55 35.53
N GLY A 968 -38.70 113.77 35.27
CA GLY A 968 -37.97 114.10 34.05
C GLY A 968 -36.55 113.53 33.97
N ALA A 969 -35.99 113.01 35.06
CA ALA A 969 -34.62 112.49 35.13
C ALA A 969 -34.48 111.00 34.77
N VAL A 970 -35.60 110.29 34.56
CA VAL A 970 -35.64 108.85 34.23
C VAL A 970 -35.32 108.61 32.74
N LYS A 971 -34.32 107.76 32.45
CA LYS A 971 -33.81 107.44 31.08
C LYS A 971 -34.27 106.07 30.57
N LYS A 972 -34.11 105.76 29.28
CA LYS A 972 -34.33 104.38 28.75
C LYS A 972 -33.05 103.54 28.87
N CYS A 973 -33.14 102.30 29.36
CA CYS A 973 -31.98 101.42 29.61
C CYS A 973 -31.89 100.25 28.61
N ASN A 974 -31.25 100.48 27.46
CA ASN A 974 -31.16 99.50 26.36
C ASN A 974 -29.72 99.21 25.88
N GLN A 975 -28.70 99.41 26.73
CA GLN A 975 -27.27 99.29 26.39
C GLN A 975 -26.87 97.88 25.88
N THR A 976 -25.95 97.79 24.92
CA THR A 976 -25.48 96.52 24.32
C THR A 976 -23.95 96.49 24.19
N LYS A 977 -23.31 95.32 24.32
CA LYS A 977 -21.88 95.08 24.08
C LYS A 977 -21.67 94.12 22.89
N LYS A 978 -20.53 94.21 22.20
CA LYS A 978 -20.15 93.28 21.11
C LYS A 978 -19.23 92.19 21.65
N ILE A 979 -19.58 90.92 21.42
CA ILE A 979 -18.73 89.76 21.72
C ILE A 979 -18.32 89.04 20.44
N ALA A 980 -17.15 88.38 20.44
CA ALA A 980 -16.72 87.52 19.35
C ALA A 980 -17.42 86.17 19.46
N ILE A 981 -18.00 85.68 18.36
CA ILE A 981 -18.71 84.39 18.28
C ILE A 981 -18.10 83.44 17.24
N ALA A 982 -17.08 83.89 16.50
CA ALA A 982 -16.25 83.03 15.67
C ALA A 982 -14.85 83.63 15.50
N TRP A 983 -13.83 82.78 15.54
CA TRP A 983 -12.44 83.10 15.22
C TRP A 983 -11.96 82.26 14.05
N ASN A 984 -11.04 82.80 13.26
CA ASN A 984 -10.38 82.02 12.22
C ASN A 984 -9.19 81.24 12.81
N LEU A 985 -8.62 80.34 12.01
CA LEU A 985 -7.47 79.49 12.37
C LEU A 985 -6.18 80.26 12.80
N ARG A 986 -6.18 81.60 12.77
CA ARG A 986 -5.09 82.48 13.24
C ARG A 986 -5.47 83.34 14.46
N GLY A 987 -6.61 83.08 15.10
CA GLY A 987 -7.06 83.79 16.30
C GLY A 987 -7.65 85.19 16.05
N LYS A 988 -7.95 85.55 14.79
CA LYS A 988 -8.67 86.81 14.49
C LYS A 988 -10.18 86.58 14.49
N VAL A 989 -10.91 87.46 15.18
CA VAL A 989 -12.37 87.46 15.23
C VAL A 989 -12.95 87.66 13.83
N ILE A 990 -13.72 86.71 13.34
CA ILE A 990 -14.39 86.76 12.02
C ILE A 990 -15.89 87.07 12.14
N LYS A 991 -16.51 86.79 13.30
CA LYS A 991 -17.94 87.11 13.51
C LYS A 991 -18.15 87.63 14.92
N THR A 992 -18.89 88.73 15.04
CA THR A 992 -19.28 89.33 16.32
C THR A 992 -20.79 89.34 16.47
N ALA A 993 -21.27 89.16 17.70
CA ALA A 993 -22.67 89.32 18.07
C ALA A 993 -22.82 90.54 18.99
N VAL A 994 -23.86 91.33 18.77
CA VAL A 994 -24.27 92.41 19.67
C VAL A 994 -25.22 91.80 20.69
N VAL A 995 -24.79 91.75 21.94
CA VAL A 995 -25.57 91.20 23.05
C VAL A 995 -25.91 92.31 24.05
N PRO A 996 -27.03 92.21 24.80
CA PRO A 996 -27.31 93.12 25.91
C PRO A 996 -26.13 93.25 26.87
N ASP A 997 -25.78 94.48 27.25
CA ASP A 997 -24.80 94.72 28.32
C ASP A 997 -25.56 94.78 29.64
N PHE A 998 -25.78 93.60 30.24
CA PHE A 998 -26.55 93.49 31.47
C PHE A 998 -25.96 94.32 32.60
N ALA A 999 -24.64 94.40 32.75
CA ALA A 999 -24.01 95.22 33.80
C ALA A 999 -24.25 96.72 33.60
N ALA A 1000 -24.28 97.20 32.35
CA ALA A 1000 -24.60 98.59 32.03
C ALA A 1000 -26.11 98.89 32.11
N ARG A 1001 -26.97 97.96 31.67
CA ARG A 1001 -28.43 98.06 31.80
C ARG A 1001 -28.88 98.05 33.26
N THR A 1002 -28.27 97.22 34.10
CA THR A 1002 -28.52 97.17 35.54
C THR A 1002 -28.10 98.47 36.23
N ARG A 1003 -26.94 99.05 35.87
CA ARG A 1003 -26.52 100.37 36.38
C ARG A 1003 -27.49 101.49 35.97
N CYS A 1004 -27.91 101.52 34.71
CA CYS A 1004 -28.91 102.47 34.22
C CYS A 1004 -30.25 102.31 34.93
N SER A 1005 -30.70 101.07 35.13
CA SER A 1005 -31.97 100.78 35.82
C SER A 1005 -31.89 101.15 37.30
N ALA A 1006 -30.75 100.95 37.95
CA ALA A 1006 -30.52 101.39 39.33
C ALA A 1006 -30.50 102.92 39.48
N GLU A 1007 -29.92 103.66 38.52
CA GLU A 1007 -30.00 105.13 38.51
C GLU A 1007 -31.42 105.64 38.27
N ASN A 1008 -32.16 105.02 37.35
CA ASN A 1008 -33.57 105.36 37.14
C ASN A 1008 -34.41 105.09 38.37
N LEU A 1009 -34.17 103.96 39.04
CA LEU A 1009 -34.85 103.60 40.26
C LEU A 1009 -34.66 104.72 41.29
N LYS A 1010 -33.44 105.23 41.50
CA LYS A 1010 -33.17 106.36 42.41
C LYS A 1010 -34.07 107.59 42.15
N HIS A 1011 -34.25 107.98 40.89
CA HIS A 1011 -35.10 109.11 40.53
C HIS A 1011 -36.59 108.80 40.63
N GLN A 1012 -37.01 107.57 40.29
CA GLN A 1012 -38.38 107.11 40.47
C GLN A 1012 -38.76 107.02 41.96
N THR A 1013 -37.87 106.53 42.82
CA THR A 1013 -38.08 106.47 44.27
C THR A 1013 -38.11 107.88 44.87
N ALA A 1014 -37.25 108.79 44.40
CA ALA A 1014 -37.29 110.20 44.84
C ALA A 1014 -38.59 110.90 44.43
N ALA A 1015 -39.05 110.72 43.19
CA ALA A 1015 -40.32 111.26 42.72
C ALA A 1015 -41.51 110.69 43.49
N THR A 1016 -41.49 109.38 43.77
CA THR A 1016 -42.53 108.68 44.55
C THR A 1016 -42.53 109.16 46.00
N SER A 1017 -41.37 109.30 46.63
CA SER A 1017 -41.21 109.86 47.97
C SER A 1017 -41.79 111.28 48.07
N LEU A 1018 -41.48 112.14 47.09
CA LEU A 1018 -42.02 113.51 47.05
C LEU A 1018 -43.54 113.56 46.79
N LYS A 1019 -44.10 112.61 46.02
CA LYS A 1019 -45.56 112.46 45.86
C LYS A 1019 -46.22 112.05 47.17
N VAL A 1020 -45.57 111.18 47.94
CA VAL A 1020 -46.03 110.77 49.26
C VAL A 1020 -45.93 111.94 50.24
N GLU A 1021 -44.82 112.67 50.29
CA GLU A 1021 -44.68 113.92 51.05
C GLU A 1021 -45.78 114.94 50.68
N LYS A 1022 -46.12 115.05 49.39
CA LYS A 1022 -47.23 115.91 48.92
C LYS A 1022 -48.58 115.42 49.45
N ALA A 1023 -48.88 114.12 49.35
CA ALA A 1023 -50.11 113.55 49.87
C ALA A 1023 -50.23 113.72 51.38
N ILE A 1024 -49.12 113.60 52.10
CA ILE A 1024 -49.05 113.80 53.54
C ILE A 1024 -49.22 115.29 53.90
N ALA A 1025 -48.53 116.21 53.22
CA ALA A 1025 -48.72 117.65 53.42
C ALA A 1025 -50.16 118.08 53.12
N GLN A 1026 -50.81 117.44 52.15
CA GLN A 1026 -52.22 117.66 51.83
C GLN A 1026 -53.12 117.13 52.93
N LYS A 1027 -52.87 115.93 53.46
CA LYS A 1027 -53.63 115.36 54.56
C LYS A 1027 -53.43 116.14 55.87
N SER A 1028 -52.23 116.65 56.12
CA SER A 1028 -51.91 117.56 57.23
C SER A 1028 -52.59 118.92 57.06
N LEU A 1029 -52.71 119.41 55.82
CA LEU A 1029 -53.51 120.61 55.52
C LEU A 1029 -54.98 120.36 55.81
N ASP A 1030 -55.53 119.22 55.38
CA ASP A 1030 -56.93 118.83 55.64
C ASP A 1030 -57.20 118.64 57.13
N LEU A 1031 -56.26 118.02 57.87
CA LEU A 1031 -56.30 117.84 59.32
C LEU A 1031 -56.18 119.17 60.07
N ALA A 1032 -55.25 120.05 59.67
CA ALA A 1032 -55.10 121.38 60.27
C ALA A 1032 -56.34 122.26 60.01
N GLN A 1033 -56.96 122.15 58.84
CA GLN A 1033 -58.23 122.82 58.53
C GLN A 1033 -59.39 122.28 59.38
N LYS A 1034 -59.49 120.96 59.54
CA LYS A 1034 -60.47 120.33 60.45
C LYS A 1034 -60.23 120.70 61.91
N GLY A 1035 -58.98 120.67 62.36
CA GLY A 1035 -58.56 121.08 63.71
C GLY A 1035 -58.84 122.56 63.99
N LEU A 1036 -58.66 123.45 63.01
CA LEU A 1036 -59.07 124.86 63.13
C LEU A 1036 -60.58 125.00 63.32
N VAL A 1037 -61.39 124.16 62.66
CA VAL A 1037 -62.85 124.12 62.83
C VAL A 1037 -63.23 123.61 64.22
N GLU A 1038 -62.53 122.61 64.75
CA GLU A 1038 -62.78 122.05 66.08
C GLU A 1038 -62.31 122.98 67.21
N LEU A 1039 -61.14 123.61 67.06
CA LEU A 1039 -60.60 124.63 67.98
C LEU A 1039 -61.51 125.87 68.06
N LYS A 1040 -62.13 126.28 66.94
CA LYS A 1040 -63.16 127.34 66.92
C LYS A 1040 -64.48 126.94 67.60
N LYS A 1041 -64.75 125.63 67.73
CA LYS A 1041 -65.92 125.07 68.41
C LYS A 1041 -65.67 124.77 69.90
N GLY A 1042 -64.44 124.94 70.38
CA GLY A 1042 -64.09 124.79 71.81
C GLY A 1042 -64.11 123.35 72.33
N VAL A 1043 -63.95 122.34 71.46
CA VAL A 1043 -63.99 120.92 71.85
C VAL A 1043 -62.58 120.31 71.83
N ASN A 1044 -62.16 119.65 72.92
CA ASN A 1044 -60.94 118.84 72.99
C ASN A 1044 -61.19 117.47 72.30
N SER A 1045 -60.56 117.19 71.16
CA SER A 1045 -60.62 115.87 70.47
C SER A 1045 -59.22 115.31 70.20
N ASP A 1046 -59.09 113.99 69.99
CA ASP A 1046 -57.79 113.36 69.69
C ASP A 1046 -57.12 113.92 68.40
N ALA A 1047 -57.90 114.55 67.51
CA ALA A 1047 -57.40 115.24 66.33
C ALA A 1047 -56.46 116.41 66.66
N THR A 1048 -56.55 117.01 67.86
CA THR A 1048 -55.63 118.08 68.29
C THR A 1048 -54.23 117.57 68.62
N ILE A 1049 -54.06 116.28 68.95
CA ILE A 1049 -52.78 115.68 69.36
C ILE A 1049 -51.88 115.38 68.14
N ASP A 1050 -52.47 114.93 67.02
CA ASP A 1050 -51.73 114.52 65.81
C ASP A 1050 -51.17 115.69 64.98
N ILE A 1051 -51.62 116.91 65.26
CA ILE A 1051 -51.17 118.15 64.61
C ILE A 1051 -50.08 118.84 65.46
N ASP A 1052 -49.72 118.28 66.63
CA ASP A 1052 -48.61 118.80 67.42
C ASP A 1052 -47.28 118.64 66.64
N PRO A 1053 -46.44 119.69 66.59
CA PRO A 1053 -45.18 119.67 65.85
C PRO A 1053 -44.19 118.59 66.32
N ARG A 1054 -44.41 117.96 67.49
CA ARG A 1054 -43.68 116.78 67.97
C ARG A 1054 -44.17 115.47 67.34
N VAL A 1055 -45.44 115.38 66.94
CA VAL A 1055 -46.08 114.17 66.39
C VAL A 1055 -46.09 114.19 64.86
N THR A 1056 -46.35 115.36 64.25
CA THR A 1056 -46.52 115.48 62.79
C THR A 1056 -45.29 115.02 61.97
N PRO A 1057 -44.03 115.38 62.30
CA PRO A 1057 -42.87 114.93 61.53
C PRO A 1057 -42.66 113.42 61.59
N LEU A 1058 -42.90 112.80 62.74
CA LEU A 1058 -42.80 111.34 62.93
C LEU A 1058 -43.89 110.60 62.15
N LEU A 1059 -45.11 111.17 62.09
CA LEU A 1059 -46.21 110.61 61.30
C LEU A 1059 -45.92 110.67 59.79
N VAL A 1060 -45.32 111.77 59.34
CA VAL A 1060 -44.89 111.94 57.94
C VAL A 1060 -43.81 110.92 57.58
N GLN A 1061 -42.85 110.73 58.46
CA GLN A 1061 -41.77 109.76 58.25
C GLN A 1061 -42.31 108.33 58.19
N HIS A 1062 -43.23 107.97 59.10
CA HIS A 1062 -43.90 106.66 59.13
C HIS A 1062 -44.61 106.33 57.80
N GLU A 1063 -45.48 107.22 57.30
CA GLU A 1063 -46.25 106.96 56.08
C GLU A 1063 -45.36 106.94 54.82
N THR A 1064 -44.26 107.69 54.81
CA THR A 1064 -43.29 107.71 53.70
C THR A 1064 -42.51 106.40 53.63
N GLU A 1065 -42.02 105.91 54.77
CA GLU A 1065 -41.29 104.65 54.84
C GLU A 1065 -42.20 103.44 54.55
N LYS A 1066 -43.48 103.49 54.96
CA LYS A 1066 -44.48 102.46 54.66
C LYS A 1066 -44.76 102.32 53.15
N ALA A 1067 -44.92 103.44 52.44
CA ALA A 1067 -45.18 103.40 51.00
C ALA A 1067 -43.98 102.92 50.17
N MET A 1068 -42.75 103.27 50.58
CA MET A 1068 -41.54 102.73 49.94
C MET A 1068 -41.37 101.23 50.20
N LEU A 1069 -41.73 100.77 51.39
CA LEU A 1069 -41.75 99.35 51.73
C LEU A 1069 -42.74 98.56 50.84
N GLU A 1070 -43.96 99.07 50.63
CA GLU A 1070 -44.97 98.42 49.77
C GLU A 1070 -44.52 98.26 48.31
N ALA A 1071 -43.87 99.28 47.73
CA ALA A 1071 -43.33 99.21 46.36
C ALA A 1071 -42.14 98.23 46.24
N ALA A 1072 -41.30 98.16 47.26
CA ALA A 1072 -40.21 97.19 47.32
C ALA A 1072 -40.71 95.76 47.58
N GLN A 1073 -41.83 95.60 48.30
CA GLN A 1073 -42.52 94.32 48.50
C GLN A 1073 -43.02 93.72 47.17
N LEU A 1074 -43.57 94.55 46.28
CA LEU A 1074 -44.03 94.14 44.93
C LEU A 1074 -42.88 93.63 44.04
N SER A 1075 -41.71 94.25 44.13
CA SER A 1075 -40.51 93.80 43.41
C SER A 1075 -39.96 92.49 43.99
N ILE A 1076 -40.05 92.32 45.31
CA ILE A 1076 -39.68 91.08 45.99
C ILE A 1076 -40.63 89.93 45.65
N ASP A 1077 -41.92 90.17 45.40
CA ASP A 1077 -42.82 89.10 45.00
C ASP A 1077 -42.50 88.55 43.59
N GLU A 1078 -41.95 89.37 42.68
CA GLU A 1078 -41.35 88.86 41.43
C GLU A 1078 -40.03 88.12 41.67
N LEU A 1079 -39.22 88.55 42.63
CA LEU A 1079 -37.98 87.85 43.02
C LEU A 1079 -38.23 86.53 43.75
N LYS A 1080 -39.32 86.42 44.54
CA LYS A 1080 -39.79 85.15 45.11
C LYS A 1080 -40.27 84.20 44.02
N LYS A 1081 -40.88 84.71 42.94
CA LYS A 1081 -41.19 83.90 41.75
C LYS A 1081 -39.91 83.43 41.05
N MET A 1082 -38.83 84.23 41.04
CA MET A 1082 -37.51 83.78 40.57
C MET A 1082 -36.94 82.66 41.46
N ASP A 1083 -36.90 82.84 42.78
CA ASP A 1083 -36.40 81.81 43.71
C ASP A 1083 -37.22 80.51 43.62
N ALA A 1084 -38.55 80.62 43.56
CA ALA A 1084 -39.44 79.47 43.34
C ALA A 1084 -39.25 78.82 41.96
N ALA A 1085 -39.02 79.61 40.90
CA ALA A 1085 -38.73 79.10 39.57
C ALA A 1085 -37.35 78.42 39.48
N VAL A 1086 -36.34 78.94 40.17
CA VAL A 1086 -35.00 78.35 40.31
C VAL A 1086 -35.08 77.02 41.05
N LYS A 1087 -35.79 76.98 42.19
CA LYS A 1087 -36.03 75.72 42.93
C LYS A 1087 -36.81 74.72 42.09
N SER A 1088 -37.88 75.15 41.42
CA SER A 1088 -38.65 74.29 40.52
C SER A 1088 -37.83 73.79 39.33
N ALA A 1089 -36.95 74.62 38.76
CA ALA A 1089 -36.05 74.21 37.68
C ALA A 1089 -35.00 73.20 38.16
N LEU A 1090 -34.41 73.41 39.34
CA LEU A 1090 -33.49 72.48 40.00
C LEU A 1090 -34.16 71.15 40.41
N ASP A 1091 -35.45 71.16 40.71
CA ASP A 1091 -36.25 69.97 40.99
C ASP A 1091 -36.65 69.23 39.71
N GLN A 1092 -37.00 69.95 38.64
CA GLN A 1092 -37.25 69.34 37.32
C GLN A 1092 -35.98 68.73 36.72
N PHE A 1093 -34.80 69.27 37.03
CA PHE A 1093 -33.50 68.69 36.72
C PHE A 1093 -33.34 67.26 37.28
N ALA A 1094 -34.07 66.92 38.35
CA ALA A 1094 -34.06 65.60 38.97
C ALA A 1094 -34.99 64.58 38.27
N ASN A 1095 -35.77 64.99 37.27
CA ASN A 1095 -36.76 64.13 36.61
C ASN A 1095 -36.14 63.28 35.48
N ASN A 1096 -36.36 61.96 35.53
CA ASN A 1096 -35.73 60.96 34.65
C ASN A 1096 -36.12 61.06 33.16
N ASN A 1097 -37.18 61.79 32.81
CA ASN A 1097 -37.71 61.81 31.44
C ASN A 1097 -37.32 63.03 30.61
N LEU A 1098 -36.53 63.95 31.19
CA LEU A 1098 -36.24 65.21 30.51
C LEU A 1098 -35.07 65.12 29.53
N PHE A 1099 -34.03 64.35 29.86
CA PHE A 1099 -32.85 64.14 29.02
C PHE A 1099 -32.75 62.67 28.63
N VAL A 1100 -32.70 62.38 27.33
CA VAL A 1100 -32.52 61.02 26.81
C VAL A 1100 -31.31 60.98 25.89
N LEU A 1101 -30.28 60.24 26.28
CA LEU A 1101 -29.13 59.96 25.44
C LEU A 1101 -29.55 59.00 24.30
N LYS A 1102 -29.26 59.37 23.05
CA LYS A 1102 -29.48 58.50 21.88
C LYS A 1102 -28.22 57.75 21.51
N GLU A 1103 -27.13 58.48 21.36
CA GLU A 1103 -25.86 57.93 20.92
C GLU A 1103 -24.70 58.79 21.46
N ALA A 1104 -23.57 58.15 21.72
CA ALA A 1104 -22.37 58.80 22.18
C ALA A 1104 -21.14 58.01 21.73
N VAL A 1105 -20.48 58.51 20.69
CA VAL A 1105 -19.35 57.85 20.02
C VAL A 1105 -18.08 58.65 20.20
N ILE A 1106 -16.98 57.96 20.41
CA ILE A 1106 -15.67 58.54 20.64
C ILE A 1106 -14.76 58.15 19.49
N SER A 1107 -14.13 59.16 18.91
CA SER A 1107 -13.22 59.02 17.79
C SER A 1107 -11.89 59.71 18.06
N GLY A 1108 -10.83 59.20 17.45
CA GLY A 1108 -9.48 59.72 17.65
C GLY A 1108 -8.41 58.66 17.43
N SER A 1109 -7.21 58.99 17.87
CA SER A 1109 -6.02 58.14 17.85
C SER A 1109 -5.78 57.61 19.25
N LEU A 1110 -5.71 56.29 19.40
CA LEU A 1110 -5.45 55.65 20.67
C LEU A 1110 -4.10 56.08 21.24
N LYS A 1111 -3.06 56.18 20.40
CA LYS A 1111 -1.72 56.62 20.82
C LYS A 1111 -1.75 58.02 21.41
N LYS A 1112 -2.45 58.96 20.78
CA LYS A 1112 -2.60 60.34 21.29
C LYS A 1112 -3.42 60.36 22.59
N ALA A 1113 -4.51 59.60 22.65
CA ALA A 1113 -5.35 59.51 23.84
C ALA A 1113 -4.60 58.94 25.05
N LEU A 1114 -3.79 57.90 24.88
CA LEU A 1114 -2.94 57.34 25.94
C LEU A 1114 -1.83 58.30 26.40
N LEU A 1115 -1.38 59.20 25.53
CA LEU A 1115 -0.48 60.30 25.89
C LEU A 1115 -1.21 61.47 26.59
N GLY A 1116 -2.48 61.32 26.93
CA GLY A 1116 -3.30 62.32 27.63
C GLY A 1116 -3.88 63.41 26.74
N LYS A 1117 -3.82 63.26 25.40
CA LYS A 1117 -4.46 64.19 24.48
C LYS A 1117 -5.98 63.95 24.43
N PRO A 1118 -6.82 65.01 24.41
CA PRO A 1118 -8.27 64.84 24.38
C PRO A 1118 -8.77 64.20 23.09
N ALA A 1119 -9.57 63.13 23.20
CA ALA A 1119 -10.30 62.52 22.10
C ALA A 1119 -11.61 63.28 21.78
N ILE A 1120 -12.26 62.95 20.66
CA ILE A 1120 -13.52 63.60 20.25
C ILE A 1120 -14.68 62.74 20.71
N LEU A 1121 -15.62 63.31 21.47
CA LEU A 1121 -16.92 62.73 21.78
C LEU A 1121 -17.99 63.42 20.93
N ALA A 1122 -18.63 62.67 20.04
CA ALA A 1122 -19.86 63.05 19.38
C ALA A 1122 -21.06 62.48 20.15
N ILE A 1123 -21.97 63.34 20.59
CA ILE A 1123 -23.14 62.96 21.39
C ILE A 1123 -24.43 63.43 20.71
N SER A 1124 -25.41 62.54 20.62
CA SER A 1124 -26.79 62.84 20.21
C SER A 1124 -27.74 62.56 21.37
N PHE A 1125 -28.60 63.53 21.70
CA PHE A 1125 -29.52 63.44 22.81
C PHE A 1125 -30.80 64.26 22.59
N VAL A 1126 -31.85 63.96 23.36
CA VAL A 1126 -33.13 64.68 23.34
C VAL A 1126 -33.33 65.36 24.68
N ILE A 1127 -33.72 66.64 24.64
CA ILE A 1127 -34.25 67.37 25.81
C ILE A 1127 -35.73 67.65 25.57
N GLY A 1128 -36.61 67.07 26.38
CA GLY A 1128 -38.06 67.13 26.17
C GLY A 1128 -38.48 66.53 24.83
N LYS A 1129 -38.77 67.38 23.83
CA LYS A 1129 -39.12 66.97 22.45
C LYS A 1129 -38.09 67.36 21.40
N GLN A 1130 -37.01 68.04 21.79
CA GLN A 1130 -36.05 68.63 20.86
C GLN A 1130 -34.76 67.81 20.85
N GLU A 1131 -34.28 67.48 19.65
CA GLU A 1131 -33.06 66.69 19.45
C GLU A 1131 -31.85 67.60 19.25
N PHE A 1132 -30.71 67.19 19.81
CA PHE A 1132 -29.46 67.91 19.79
C PHE A 1132 -28.32 66.97 19.44
N VAL A 1133 -27.42 67.45 18.57
CA VAL A 1133 -26.13 66.80 18.27
C VAL A 1133 -25.01 67.76 18.66
N LYS A 1134 -24.05 67.28 19.44
CA LYS A 1134 -22.92 68.08 19.94
C LYS A 1134 -21.62 67.28 19.83
N GLY A 1135 -20.54 67.98 19.49
CA GLY A 1135 -19.18 67.47 19.66
C GLY A 1135 -18.56 68.09 20.92
N MET A 1136 -17.67 67.36 21.58
CA MET A 1136 -16.79 67.92 22.61
C MET A 1136 -15.48 67.15 22.68
N ALA A 1137 -14.42 67.81 23.17
CA ALA A 1137 -13.19 67.12 23.53
C ALA A 1137 -13.38 66.39 24.87
N ILE A 1138 -12.88 65.18 25.01
CA ILE A 1138 -12.88 64.43 26.28
C ILE A 1138 -11.49 63.90 26.58
N SER A 1139 -11.10 63.90 27.85
CA SER A 1139 -9.86 63.28 28.31
C SER A 1139 -10.18 62.04 29.15
N PHE A 1140 -9.53 60.93 28.82
CA PHE A 1140 -9.60 59.68 29.58
C PHE A 1140 -8.76 59.73 30.85
N THR A 1141 -7.73 60.59 30.90
CA THR A 1141 -6.81 60.73 32.03
C THR A 1141 -7.11 61.95 32.90
N ASP A 1142 -7.85 62.93 32.39
CA ASP A 1142 -8.29 64.12 33.14
C ASP A 1142 -9.82 64.20 33.19
N GLN A 1143 -10.38 63.67 34.28
CA GLN A 1143 -11.83 63.63 34.50
C GLN A 1143 -12.42 65.02 34.74
N LEU A 1144 -11.63 65.95 35.31
CA LEU A 1144 -12.08 67.31 35.56
C LEU A 1144 -12.19 68.09 34.24
N PHE A 1145 -11.24 67.89 33.32
CA PHE A 1145 -11.37 68.40 31.96
C PHE A 1145 -12.67 67.92 31.33
N THR A 1146 -12.95 66.61 31.35
CA THR A 1146 -14.17 66.08 30.75
C THR A 1146 -15.44 66.59 31.44
N ALA A 1147 -15.48 66.61 32.78
CA ALA A 1147 -16.61 67.17 33.52
C ALA A 1147 -16.90 68.62 33.13
N ARG A 1148 -15.85 69.44 32.95
CA ARG A 1148 -15.97 70.83 32.47
C ARG A 1148 -16.58 70.92 31.08
N GLN A 1149 -16.38 69.95 30.20
CA GLN A 1149 -16.97 69.94 28.85
C GLN A 1149 -18.47 69.63 28.93
N PHE A 1150 -18.86 68.70 29.80
CA PHE A 1150 -20.26 68.35 30.08
C PHE A 1150 -21.06 69.46 30.77
N GLU A 1151 -20.41 70.45 31.40
CA GLU A 1151 -21.11 71.63 31.97
C GLU A 1151 -21.97 72.36 30.92
N ALA A 1152 -21.54 72.39 29.65
CA ALA A 1152 -22.34 72.99 28.58
C ALA A 1152 -23.68 72.26 28.37
N ILE A 1153 -23.72 70.93 28.51
CA ILE A 1153 -24.95 70.15 28.44
C ILE A 1153 -25.83 70.42 29.67
N ALA A 1154 -25.23 70.50 30.87
CA ALA A 1154 -25.97 70.81 32.08
C ALA A 1154 -26.63 72.20 32.01
N LEU A 1155 -25.91 73.20 31.49
CA LEU A 1155 -26.45 74.55 31.28
C LEU A 1155 -27.51 74.60 30.18
N LEU A 1156 -27.33 73.85 29.08
CA LEU A 1156 -28.35 73.72 28.04
C LEU A 1156 -29.64 73.12 28.60
N LEU A 1157 -29.52 72.04 29.39
CA LEU A 1157 -30.66 71.43 30.06
C LEU A 1157 -31.37 72.43 30.98
N ALA A 1158 -30.62 73.21 31.76
CA ALA A 1158 -31.19 74.21 32.66
C ALA A 1158 -31.90 75.32 31.89
N GLN A 1159 -31.31 75.79 30.79
CA GLN A 1159 -31.91 76.74 29.86
C GLN A 1159 -33.25 76.22 29.32
N GLU A 1160 -33.31 74.97 28.86
CA GLU A 1160 -34.56 74.39 28.33
C GLU A 1160 -35.64 74.20 29.42
N VAL A 1161 -35.27 73.76 30.62
CA VAL A 1161 -36.20 73.65 31.76
C VAL A 1161 -36.82 75.00 32.10
N VAL A 1162 -35.98 76.04 32.18
CA VAL A 1162 -36.44 77.39 32.48
C VAL A 1162 -37.27 77.94 31.33
N ARG A 1163 -36.90 77.67 30.07
CA ARG A 1163 -37.70 78.07 28.91
C ARG A 1163 -39.12 77.52 28.97
N ILE A 1164 -39.28 76.23 29.23
CA ILE A 1164 -40.60 75.59 29.42
C ILE A 1164 -41.38 76.28 30.55
N SER A 1165 -40.70 76.64 31.65
CA SER A 1165 -41.32 77.32 32.79
C SER A 1165 -41.71 78.76 32.48
N VAL A 1166 -40.92 79.49 31.67
CA VAL A 1166 -41.25 80.84 31.18
C VAL A 1166 -42.45 80.81 30.24
N GLU A 1167 -42.48 79.87 29.28
CA GLU A 1167 -43.61 79.67 28.37
C GLU A 1167 -44.90 79.34 29.12
N ALA A 1168 -44.81 78.63 30.25
CA ALA A 1168 -45.94 78.33 31.12
C ALA A 1168 -46.32 79.48 32.08
N GLY A 1169 -45.65 80.63 32.02
CA GLY A 1169 -45.87 81.78 32.92
C GLY A 1169 -45.44 81.53 34.37
N LYS A 1170 -44.66 80.47 34.62
CA LYS A 1170 -44.21 80.02 35.96
C LYS A 1170 -42.83 80.55 36.33
N ALA A 1171 -42.09 81.10 35.36
CA ALA A 1171 -40.80 81.73 35.56
C ALA A 1171 -40.73 83.06 34.80
N PRO A 1172 -39.95 84.05 35.27
CA PRO A 1172 -39.77 85.31 34.56
C PRO A 1172 -38.76 85.17 33.39
N PRO A 1173 -38.98 85.84 32.25
CA PRO A 1173 -38.11 85.76 31.06
C PRO A 1173 -36.62 86.10 31.34
N GLN A 1174 -36.36 86.97 32.30
CA GLN A 1174 -35.00 87.40 32.67
C GLN A 1174 -34.15 86.23 33.20
N LEU A 1175 -34.76 85.23 33.83
CA LEU A 1175 -34.05 84.04 34.31
C LEU A 1175 -33.55 83.19 33.13
N LEU A 1176 -34.34 83.12 32.05
CA LEU A 1176 -33.93 82.44 30.82
C LEU A 1176 -32.74 83.15 30.20
N GLU A 1177 -32.81 84.47 29.99
CA GLU A 1177 -31.73 85.26 29.37
C GLU A 1177 -30.37 85.10 30.09
N MET A 1178 -30.37 85.00 31.42
CA MET A 1178 -29.16 84.77 32.21
C MET A 1178 -28.55 83.39 31.96
N LEU A 1179 -29.39 82.34 31.85
CA LEU A 1179 -28.93 80.99 31.53
C LEU A 1179 -28.48 80.87 30.08
N GLU A 1180 -29.14 81.54 29.14
CA GLU A 1180 -28.71 81.58 27.73
C GLU A 1180 -27.32 82.18 27.58
N HIS A 1181 -27.02 83.24 28.35
CA HIS A 1181 -25.69 83.84 28.36
C HIS A 1181 -24.63 82.88 28.91
N ALA A 1182 -24.89 82.26 30.07
CA ALA A 1182 -23.98 81.31 30.70
C ALA A 1182 -23.73 80.08 29.80
N TYR A 1183 -24.78 79.54 29.17
CA TYR A 1183 -24.65 78.47 28.19
C TYR A 1183 -23.80 78.89 26.99
N THR A 1184 -24.04 80.07 26.40
CA THR A 1184 -23.33 80.53 25.20
C THR A 1184 -21.83 80.70 25.46
N GLU A 1185 -21.44 81.29 26.58
CA GLU A 1185 -20.03 81.43 26.95
C GLU A 1185 -19.36 80.06 27.14
N LYS A 1186 -20.04 79.15 27.85
CA LYS A 1186 -19.53 77.80 28.08
C LYS A 1186 -19.43 77.00 26.78
N ALA A 1187 -20.45 77.06 25.92
CA ALA A 1187 -20.48 76.36 24.64
C ALA A 1187 -19.37 76.81 23.69
N ALA A 1188 -19.04 78.11 23.67
CA ALA A 1188 -17.92 78.62 22.88
C ALA A 1188 -16.57 78.07 23.35
N SER A 1189 -16.36 77.95 24.67
CA SER A 1189 -15.16 77.35 25.24
C SER A 1189 -15.05 75.84 24.94
N VAL A 1190 -16.17 75.11 24.95
CA VAL A 1190 -16.22 73.68 24.58
C VAL A 1190 -15.89 73.49 23.10
N GLU A 1191 -16.42 74.34 22.22
CA GLU A 1191 -16.15 74.28 20.78
C GLU A 1191 -14.67 74.55 20.46
N GLU A 1192 -14.03 75.50 21.15
CA GLU A 1192 -12.60 75.77 20.95
C GLU A 1192 -11.72 74.55 21.28
N GLU A 1193 -12.03 73.84 22.38
CA GLU A 1193 -11.32 72.62 22.77
C GLU A 1193 -11.62 71.45 21.81
N LEU A 1194 -12.85 71.34 21.30
CA LEU A 1194 -13.21 70.38 20.25
C LEU A 1194 -12.38 70.60 18.98
N GLN A 1195 -12.26 71.84 18.50
CA GLN A 1195 -11.49 72.15 17.29
C GLN A 1195 -9.99 71.85 17.47
N LYS A 1196 -9.44 72.08 18.67
CA LYS A 1196 -8.08 71.65 19.02
C LYS A 1196 -7.94 70.14 18.94
N ALA A 1197 -8.87 69.38 19.52
CA ALA A 1197 -8.87 67.93 19.49
C ALA A 1197 -8.99 67.36 18.06
N LEU A 1198 -9.90 67.90 17.23
CA LEU A 1198 -10.08 67.51 15.82
C LEU A 1198 -8.76 67.64 15.04
N LYS A 1199 -8.09 68.79 15.18
CA LYS A 1199 -6.78 69.05 14.58
C LYS A 1199 -5.69 68.13 15.10
N GLU A 1200 -5.62 67.97 16.42
CA GLU A 1200 -4.62 67.10 17.05
C GLU A 1200 -4.78 65.65 16.57
N HIS A 1201 -6.01 65.19 16.30
CA HIS A 1201 -6.29 63.84 15.84
C HIS A 1201 -6.27 63.67 14.30
N GLY A 1202 -6.21 64.75 13.52
CA GLY A 1202 -6.23 64.69 12.06
C GLY A 1202 -7.60 64.34 11.49
N LEU A 1203 -8.66 64.77 12.18
CA LEU A 1203 -10.07 64.49 11.86
C LEU A 1203 -10.82 65.77 11.44
N GLU A 1204 -10.09 66.82 11.03
CA GLU A 1204 -10.65 68.06 10.48
C GLU A 1204 -11.45 67.86 9.18
#